data_AF-B9W6M0-F1
#
_entry.id   AF-B9W6M0-F1
#
_cell.length_a   1.000
_cell.length_b   1.000
_cell.length_c   1.000
_cell.angle_alpha   90.00
_cell.angle_beta   90.00
_cell.angle_gamma   90.00
#
_symmetry.space_group_name_H-M   'P 1'
#
loop_
_entity.id
_entity.type
_entity.pdbx_description
1 polymer ?
#
loop_
_entity_poly.entity_id
_entity_poly.type
_entity_poly.pdbx_seq_one_letter_code
_entity_poly.pdbx_strand_id
1 'polypeptide(L)'
;MVWVNGCPKFSIDIPINEDIIDIAHIYHTPLLTVLTKSGVFVFHQHTLLPLASHVRNTQSIETNGYNVQMKTKHVSVNTAKLQKLSIVNLFIQSENNFLIIYQISINYSGSLYEIHNKNDELIQNGLPLSSTSSGLFSVTDFFKSATKSIIHGTEEVSVNLENIENINNGTIEDEIGGFEIEPIKLSIFKILKIGIGLQDFWLQENSHTLYIFNNQDEKTPDNEDDFFQVINVLNFKNKLFSLSEFTWYDSNSRIKYITYNEYFNYFIFVNKKNEIWIMYLENNQDMGYKIGTGDIDNISFNPQCNLLIAKENNNNNNNNNTSGNSTLNTYMLKKKSLQFLKNLNLNGEIKWSPCGQFFTLLEESGSWKLLSKFGSISFDSQEILNEFDESNDANREFLKAKTIVISENASILYVVTDKKIFYTPLMRSNGGLLYDHEYISVIQSDKRLLRFPILAKYKKIILNRGYFNGKINKNRNLNNQIGELCLDKNRHNQLSISFGDYLAISTPYSQGDSIYHILWFNFKNFFAESLNIIHHFWFQDFLIVVNRRSRHTFEENEDEENEDNGDYLVDEFMVLDASKTKYGMGGEEISFTSDSLMWKYDFKSTFIDINLSEPTKGKGQVVILTSDHRLIVLDLSTNRLIKSDTDIKHYKIFISVNKTVNLSSINTKIELNEVVQTSMINNRHFLFLLSTGDIYLLKNQQSRTTSIRTNPVESMKPSNIYDLVKLHSNIEFFKFKTIKFENEIEFIYLFNGQEILVYEVSELIEKSYDNNNNNNNDNNDNGSINKPEDVLEFEEEMGKLLPICIHTDGMQPFEFDAIFNHKSLDLIGLNTLAINKPKSGGLFIRNTISRKLILNNFIEFDLLHKGDLESSFKKYANFQNFHYCLELLLFKHLTNDDYLPLKRLFQLIEFTENSEGIYINCLRKIEIGYWHRFFNALETTPEKFMKRLIAIDNVELCYNYLIIYLNYKNEGDTETDELNDHDKQVILKIIKMLESSSKWDWCFELCRFIKILEPSGDFLRQVKKELE
;
A
#
# COMPACT_ATOMS: atom_id res chain seq x y z
N MET A 1 -2.04 0.97 0.60
CA MET A 1 -2.23 -0.48 0.80
C MET A 1 -3.68 -0.87 0.55
N VAL A 2 -3.92 -2.14 0.23
CA VAL A 2 -5.23 -2.67 -0.17
C VAL A 2 -5.42 -4.09 0.38
N TRP A 3 -6.65 -4.42 0.79
CA TRP A 3 -7.06 -5.74 1.29
C TRP A 3 -8.36 -6.19 0.65
N VAL A 4 -8.62 -7.50 0.62
CA VAL A 4 -9.95 -8.04 0.29
C VAL A 4 -10.91 -7.74 1.44
N ASN A 5 -12.04 -7.07 1.16
CA ASN A 5 -12.96 -6.62 2.23
C ASN A 5 -13.90 -7.74 2.71
N GLY A 6 -13.97 -8.87 1.98
CA GLY A 6 -14.75 -10.05 2.31
C GLY A 6 -14.97 -10.94 1.09
N CYS A 7 -15.91 -11.88 1.22
CA CYS A 7 -16.34 -12.73 0.10
C CYS A 7 -17.01 -11.90 -1.02
N PRO A 8 -17.12 -12.44 -2.26
CA PRO A 8 -17.77 -11.75 -3.37
C PRO A 8 -19.19 -11.29 -3.00
N LYS A 9 -19.56 -10.06 -3.40
CA LYS A 9 -20.92 -9.55 -3.13
C LYS A 9 -21.98 -10.30 -3.93
N PHE A 10 -21.67 -10.62 -5.18
CA PHE A 10 -22.50 -11.37 -6.10
C PHE A 10 -21.63 -11.98 -7.20
N SER A 11 -22.18 -12.98 -7.88
CA SER A 11 -21.58 -13.65 -9.03
C SER A 11 -22.60 -13.83 -10.14
N ILE A 12 -22.12 -13.88 -11.39
CA ILE A 12 -22.98 -14.05 -12.57
C ILE A 12 -22.38 -15.14 -13.47
N ASP A 13 -23.27 -15.97 -14.00
CA ASP A 13 -22.98 -16.92 -15.08
C ASP A 13 -23.12 -16.23 -16.44
N ILE A 14 -22.23 -16.56 -17.38
CA ILE A 14 -22.33 -16.02 -18.74
C ILE A 14 -23.53 -16.63 -19.47
N PRO A 15 -24.29 -15.84 -20.25
CA PRO A 15 -25.48 -16.31 -20.96
C PRO A 15 -25.20 -17.36 -22.06
N ILE A 16 -23.94 -17.64 -22.38
CA ILE A 16 -23.51 -18.64 -23.35
C ILE A 16 -22.61 -19.66 -22.66
N ASN A 17 -22.82 -20.94 -22.98
CA ASN A 17 -22.01 -22.06 -22.48
C ASN A 17 -20.69 -22.19 -23.27
N GLU A 18 -19.93 -21.11 -23.33
CA GLU A 18 -18.57 -21.04 -23.89
C GLU A 18 -17.60 -20.54 -22.81
N ASP A 19 -16.35 -20.99 -22.88
CA ASP A 19 -15.33 -20.55 -21.94
C ASP A 19 -14.92 -19.10 -22.20
N ILE A 20 -14.65 -18.38 -21.11
CA ILE A 20 -14.10 -17.02 -21.18
C ILE A 20 -12.65 -17.09 -21.64
N ILE A 21 -12.34 -16.31 -22.69
CA ILE A 21 -10.98 -16.16 -23.19
C ILE A 21 -10.30 -14.99 -22.49
N ASP A 22 -10.93 -13.82 -22.54
CA ASP A 22 -10.34 -12.59 -22.07
C ASP A 22 -11.40 -11.69 -21.43
N ILE A 23 -10.96 -10.82 -20.53
CA ILE A 23 -11.80 -9.84 -19.84
C ILE A 23 -11.03 -8.53 -19.71
N ALA A 24 -11.67 -7.44 -20.14
CA ALA A 24 -11.06 -6.12 -20.19
C ALA A 24 -12.06 -5.11 -19.67
N HIS A 25 -11.56 -4.25 -18.80
CA HIS A 25 -12.29 -3.12 -18.28
C HIS A 25 -12.01 -1.91 -19.22
N ILE A 26 -13.02 -1.07 -19.48
CA ILE A 26 -12.89 0.09 -20.37
C ILE A 26 -12.67 1.38 -19.57
N TYR A 27 -11.49 1.99 -19.72
CA TYR A 27 -11.10 3.20 -18.99
C TYR A 27 -12.09 4.38 -19.16
N HIS A 28 -12.35 5.09 -18.06
CA HIS A 28 -13.28 6.21 -17.91
C HIS A 28 -14.74 5.89 -18.24
N THR A 29 -15.14 4.63 -18.12
CA THR A 29 -16.52 4.19 -18.37
C THR A 29 -16.94 3.13 -17.35
N PRO A 30 -18.24 2.98 -17.05
CA PRO A 30 -18.71 1.98 -16.11
C PRO A 30 -18.82 0.58 -16.73
N LEU A 31 -17.96 0.23 -17.69
CA LEU A 31 -18.14 -0.93 -18.56
C LEU A 31 -17.06 -2.00 -18.36
N LEU A 32 -17.52 -3.24 -18.40
CA LEU A 32 -16.70 -4.45 -18.37
C LEU A 32 -17.00 -5.28 -19.61
N THR A 33 -15.99 -5.54 -20.43
CA THR A 33 -16.13 -6.35 -21.64
C THR A 33 -15.59 -7.75 -21.42
N VAL A 34 -16.30 -8.75 -21.95
CA VAL A 34 -15.95 -10.17 -21.86
C VAL A 34 -15.90 -10.75 -23.26
N LEU A 35 -14.81 -11.45 -23.55
CA LEU A 35 -14.55 -12.08 -24.83
C LEU A 35 -14.69 -13.60 -24.71
N THR A 36 -15.46 -14.18 -25.62
CA THR A 36 -15.60 -15.63 -25.81
C THR A 36 -15.07 -16.01 -27.20
N LYS A 37 -15.02 -17.32 -27.51
CA LYS A 37 -14.55 -17.81 -28.82
C LYS A 37 -15.33 -17.21 -29.97
N SER A 38 -16.64 -17.04 -29.81
CA SER A 38 -17.54 -16.57 -30.86
C SER A 38 -18.12 -15.17 -30.62
N GLY A 39 -18.19 -14.69 -29.38
CA GLY A 39 -18.95 -13.48 -29.03
C GLY A 39 -18.23 -12.48 -28.13
N VAL A 40 -18.78 -11.26 -28.12
CA VAL A 40 -18.36 -10.12 -27.28
C VAL A 40 -19.54 -9.69 -26.44
N PHE A 41 -19.35 -9.59 -25.13
CA PHE A 41 -20.36 -9.18 -24.16
C PHE A 41 -19.90 -7.93 -23.42
N VAL A 42 -20.82 -6.99 -23.21
CA VAL A 42 -20.60 -5.76 -22.43
C VAL A 42 -21.51 -5.81 -21.22
N PHE A 43 -20.90 -5.75 -20.03
CA PHE A 43 -21.57 -5.72 -18.74
C PHE A 43 -21.36 -4.37 -18.07
N HIS A 44 -22.33 -3.96 -17.25
CA HIS A 44 -22.16 -2.85 -16.32
C HIS A 44 -21.23 -3.26 -15.17
N GLN A 45 -20.16 -2.52 -14.91
CA GLN A 45 -19.11 -2.93 -13.98
C GLN A 45 -19.63 -3.14 -12.53
N HIS A 46 -20.56 -2.30 -12.07
CA HIS A 46 -20.97 -2.30 -10.66
C HIS A 46 -22.12 -3.25 -10.32
N THR A 47 -22.91 -3.64 -11.32
CA THR A 47 -24.06 -4.53 -11.14
C THR A 47 -23.87 -5.85 -11.90
N LEU A 48 -22.86 -5.93 -12.76
CA LEU A 48 -22.63 -6.99 -13.75
C LEU A 48 -23.86 -7.26 -14.64
N LEU A 49 -24.76 -6.29 -14.81
CA LEU A 49 -25.90 -6.44 -15.71
C LEU A 49 -25.42 -6.48 -17.18
N PRO A 50 -25.86 -7.45 -18.00
CA PRO A 50 -25.54 -7.47 -19.42
C PRO A 50 -26.24 -6.31 -20.13
N LEU A 51 -25.45 -5.46 -20.81
CA LEU A 51 -25.95 -4.26 -21.49
C LEU A 51 -26.02 -4.44 -23.01
N ALA A 52 -25.01 -5.10 -23.59
CA ALA A 52 -24.97 -5.38 -25.02
C ALA A 52 -24.20 -6.67 -25.29
N SER A 53 -24.56 -7.37 -26.37
CA SER A 53 -23.87 -8.57 -26.81
C SER A 53 -23.85 -8.66 -28.33
N HIS A 54 -22.76 -9.19 -28.88
CA HIS A 54 -22.66 -9.53 -30.29
C HIS A 54 -21.99 -10.88 -30.47
N VAL A 55 -22.69 -11.83 -31.10
CA VAL A 55 -22.18 -13.17 -31.40
C VAL A 55 -21.95 -13.29 -32.89
N ARG A 56 -20.74 -13.69 -33.29
CA ARG A 56 -20.38 -13.85 -34.71
C ARG A 56 -21.06 -15.09 -35.30
N ASN A 57 -21.48 -14.98 -36.56
CA ASN A 57 -22.03 -16.12 -37.29
C ASN A 57 -20.94 -17.11 -37.73
N THR A 58 -21.35 -18.33 -38.08
CA THR A 58 -20.45 -19.41 -38.51
C THR A 58 -19.61 -19.01 -39.72
N GLN A 59 -20.19 -18.33 -40.70
CA GLN A 59 -19.48 -17.87 -41.89
C GLN A 59 -18.34 -16.90 -41.55
N SER A 60 -18.56 -15.95 -40.61
CA SER A 60 -17.49 -15.05 -40.17
C SER A 60 -16.38 -15.79 -39.45
N ILE A 61 -16.71 -16.81 -38.66
CA ILE A 61 -15.74 -17.63 -37.93
C ILE A 61 -14.88 -18.41 -38.92
N GLU A 62 -15.48 -19.02 -39.94
CA GLU A 62 -14.75 -19.71 -41.00
C GLU A 62 -13.81 -18.79 -41.79
N THR A 63 -14.21 -17.54 -42.05
CA THR A 63 -13.39 -16.61 -42.83
C THR A 63 -12.30 -15.92 -41.99
N ASN A 64 -12.65 -15.39 -40.82
CA ASN A 64 -11.75 -14.54 -40.05
C ASN A 64 -11.10 -15.29 -38.87
N GLY A 65 -11.50 -16.52 -38.57
CA GLY A 65 -11.02 -17.30 -37.42
C GLY A 65 -11.74 -16.95 -36.10
N TYR A 66 -11.46 -17.73 -35.07
CA TYR A 66 -11.94 -17.49 -33.69
C TYR A 66 -11.25 -16.29 -33.05
N ASN A 67 -11.89 -15.72 -32.03
CA ASN A 67 -11.32 -14.62 -31.26
C ASN A 67 -10.20 -15.13 -30.33
N VAL A 68 -9.13 -14.34 -30.18
CA VAL A 68 -7.94 -14.71 -29.38
C VAL A 68 -7.71 -13.76 -28.21
N GLN A 69 -7.66 -12.45 -28.47
CA GLN A 69 -7.37 -11.45 -27.43
C GLN A 69 -8.11 -10.15 -27.73
N MET A 70 -8.39 -9.35 -26.70
CA MET A 70 -8.87 -7.98 -26.86
C MET A 70 -7.98 -6.94 -26.19
N LYS A 71 -7.95 -5.73 -26.78
CA LYS A 71 -7.33 -4.54 -26.19
C LYS A 71 -8.22 -3.32 -26.37
N THR A 72 -8.13 -2.39 -25.43
CA THR A 72 -8.86 -1.12 -25.46
C THR A 72 -7.89 0.03 -25.59
N LYS A 73 -8.27 1.08 -26.32
CA LYS A 73 -7.45 2.30 -26.39
C LYS A 73 -7.60 3.11 -25.10
N HIS A 74 -6.47 3.56 -24.56
CA HIS A 74 -6.41 4.49 -23.44
C HIS A 74 -6.57 5.96 -23.91
N VAL A 75 -7.48 6.70 -23.26
CA VAL A 75 -7.79 8.10 -23.54
C VAL A 75 -7.87 8.87 -22.22
N SER A 76 -7.20 10.02 -22.11
CA SER A 76 -7.22 10.85 -20.90
C SER A 76 -8.48 11.72 -20.81
N VAL A 77 -8.97 11.93 -19.57
CA VAL A 77 -10.14 12.76 -19.26
C VAL A 77 -9.92 13.59 -17.99
N ASN A 78 -10.74 14.61 -17.76
CA ASN A 78 -10.70 15.37 -16.52
C ASN A 78 -11.31 14.57 -15.36
N THR A 79 -10.45 14.08 -14.47
CA THR A 79 -10.83 13.21 -13.35
C THR A 79 -11.43 13.96 -12.16
N ALA A 80 -11.06 15.23 -11.90
CA ALA A 80 -11.69 16.04 -10.83
C ALA A 80 -13.18 16.25 -11.06
N LYS A 81 -13.58 16.41 -12.33
CA LYS A 81 -15.00 16.57 -12.72
C LYS A 81 -15.70 15.25 -13.07
N LEU A 82 -15.02 14.10 -12.92
CA LEU A 82 -15.53 12.77 -13.24
C LEU A 82 -16.10 12.68 -14.68
N GLN A 83 -15.43 13.31 -15.65
CA GLN A 83 -15.87 13.24 -17.05
C GLN A 83 -15.74 11.81 -17.59
N LYS A 84 -16.80 11.30 -18.22
CA LYS A 84 -16.83 9.98 -18.86
C LYS A 84 -16.67 10.09 -20.38
N LEU A 85 -16.13 9.04 -21.00
CA LEU A 85 -16.08 8.92 -22.46
C LEU A 85 -17.46 8.52 -23.01
N SER A 86 -17.85 9.09 -24.15
CA SER A 86 -19.10 8.75 -24.83
C SER A 86 -18.92 7.68 -25.91
N ILE A 87 -17.71 7.53 -26.46
CA ILE A 87 -17.40 6.61 -27.54
C ILE A 87 -16.06 5.93 -27.22
N VAL A 88 -16.04 4.60 -27.30
CA VAL A 88 -14.83 3.80 -27.10
C VAL A 88 -14.67 2.75 -28.19
N ASN A 89 -13.42 2.45 -28.56
CA ASN A 89 -13.09 1.40 -29.52
C ASN A 89 -12.42 0.21 -28.82
N LEU A 90 -12.92 -0.99 -29.12
CA LEU A 90 -12.40 -2.29 -28.68
C LEU A 90 -11.76 -2.99 -29.88
N PHE A 91 -10.52 -3.45 -29.73
CA PHE A 91 -9.75 -4.11 -30.79
C PHE A 91 -9.62 -5.60 -30.46
N ILE A 92 -10.09 -6.46 -31.37
CA ILE A 92 -10.13 -7.91 -31.17
C ILE A 92 -9.25 -8.59 -32.21
N GLN A 93 -8.28 -9.36 -31.75
CA GLN A 93 -7.42 -10.20 -32.56
C GLN A 93 -8.11 -11.54 -32.85
N SER A 94 -7.98 -12.02 -34.09
CA SER A 94 -8.41 -13.35 -34.50
C SER A 94 -7.25 -14.22 -34.96
N GLU A 95 -7.48 -15.54 -34.98
CA GLU A 95 -6.49 -16.55 -35.38
C GLU A 95 -5.94 -16.34 -36.80
N ASN A 96 -6.76 -15.84 -37.74
CA ASN A 96 -6.36 -15.63 -39.15
C ASN A 96 -5.74 -14.23 -39.39
N ASN A 97 -5.04 -13.65 -38.42
CA ASN A 97 -4.37 -12.34 -38.51
C ASN A 97 -5.32 -11.17 -38.85
N PHE A 98 -6.59 -11.22 -38.42
CA PHE A 98 -7.50 -10.08 -38.51
C PHE A 98 -7.58 -9.31 -37.18
N LEU A 99 -7.72 -8.00 -37.30
CA LEU A 99 -8.06 -7.10 -36.20
C LEU A 99 -9.47 -6.53 -36.44
N ILE A 100 -10.43 -6.98 -35.63
CA ILE A 100 -11.82 -6.51 -35.68
C ILE A 100 -11.98 -5.38 -34.65
N ILE A 101 -12.36 -4.20 -35.12
CA ILE A 101 -12.55 -3.01 -34.29
C ILE A 101 -14.04 -2.82 -34.04
N TYR A 102 -14.47 -2.99 -32.79
CA TYR A 102 -15.81 -2.66 -32.32
C TYR A 102 -15.82 -1.24 -31.76
N GLN A 103 -16.91 -0.51 -32.01
CA GLN A 103 -17.18 0.81 -31.44
C GLN A 103 -18.38 0.70 -30.51
N ILE A 104 -18.15 1.13 -29.27
CA ILE A 104 -19.13 1.18 -28.18
C ILE A 104 -19.52 2.65 -28.01
N SER A 105 -20.78 2.96 -28.25
CA SER A 105 -21.34 4.29 -27.98
C SER A 105 -22.22 4.24 -26.74
N ILE A 106 -21.91 5.09 -25.78
CA ILE A 106 -22.53 5.22 -24.45
C ILE A 106 -23.48 6.40 -24.46
N ASN A 107 -24.67 6.25 -23.85
CA ASN A 107 -25.75 7.23 -23.88
C ASN A 107 -26.18 7.59 -25.32
N TYR A 108 -26.16 6.58 -26.19
CA TYR A 108 -26.55 6.74 -27.59
C TYR A 108 -28.07 6.82 -27.71
N SER A 109 -28.60 8.05 -27.79
CA SER A 109 -30.04 8.37 -27.91
C SER A 109 -30.91 7.82 -26.77
N GLY A 110 -32.16 8.30 -26.62
CA GLY A 110 -33.08 7.78 -25.62
C GLY A 110 -33.29 6.29 -25.84
N SER A 111 -32.95 5.46 -24.86
CA SER A 111 -33.16 4.02 -24.94
C SER A 111 -34.65 3.74 -25.03
N LEU A 112 -35.10 3.10 -26.10
CA LEU A 112 -36.44 2.53 -26.15
C LEU A 112 -36.38 1.20 -25.40
N TYR A 113 -37.12 1.08 -24.30
CA TYR A 113 -37.40 -0.21 -23.70
C TYR A 113 -38.33 -0.97 -24.65
N GLU A 114 -37.83 -2.08 -25.15
CA GLU A 114 -38.56 -2.98 -26.04
C GLU A 114 -38.93 -4.24 -25.24
N ILE A 115 -40.23 -4.50 -25.11
CA ILE A 115 -40.74 -5.73 -24.48
C ILE A 115 -41.02 -6.71 -25.60
N HIS A 116 -40.28 -7.81 -25.62
CA HIS A 116 -40.46 -8.90 -26.59
C HIS A 116 -41.24 -10.06 -25.97
N ASN A 117 -42.00 -10.77 -26.79
CA ASN A 117 -42.59 -12.04 -26.41
C ASN A 117 -41.52 -13.15 -26.35
N LYS A 118 -41.88 -14.34 -25.85
CA LYS A 118 -41.02 -15.55 -25.91
C LYS A 118 -40.61 -15.96 -27.33
N ASN A 119 -41.33 -15.48 -28.34
CA ASN A 119 -41.03 -15.69 -29.76
C ASN A 119 -40.24 -14.52 -30.40
N ASP A 120 -39.70 -13.61 -29.57
CA ASP A 120 -38.91 -12.44 -29.98
C ASP A 120 -39.69 -11.35 -30.75
N GLU A 121 -41.02 -11.43 -30.77
CA GLU A 121 -41.90 -10.41 -31.35
C GLU A 121 -42.02 -9.20 -30.42
N LEU A 122 -41.81 -7.98 -30.95
CA LEU A 122 -41.95 -6.72 -30.22
C LEU A 122 -43.41 -6.48 -29.81
N ILE A 123 -43.70 -6.50 -28.51
CA ILE A 123 -45.03 -6.25 -27.91
C ILE A 123 -45.23 -4.75 -27.66
N GLN A 124 -44.20 -4.08 -27.15
CA GLN A 124 -44.28 -2.69 -26.73
C GLN A 124 -42.90 -2.04 -26.85
N ASN A 125 -42.87 -0.78 -27.30
CA ASN A 125 -41.71 0.09 -27.18
C ASN A 125 -42.10 1.33 -26.35
N GLY A 126 -41.18 1.84 -25.55
CA GLY A 126 -41.42 3.05 -24.75
C GLY A 126 -40.12 3.65 -24.23
N LEU A 127 -40.10 4.97 -24.04
CA LEU A 127 -38.99 5.62 -23.36
C LEU A 127 -39.14 5.41 -21.84
N PRO A 128 -38.03 5.17 -21.10
CA PRO A 128 -38.07 5.19 -19.65
C PRO A 128 -38.46 6.58 -19.17
N LEU A 129 -39.40 6.63 -18.22
CA LEU A 129 -39.85 7.86 -17.53
C LEU A 129 -38.70 8.67 -16.88
N SER A 130 -37.53 8.04 -16.69
CA SER A 130 -36.31 8.64 -16.12
C SER A 130 -35.22 8.98 -17.14
N SER A 131 -35.45 8.79 -18.45
CA SER A 131 -34.40 9.05 -19.47
C SER A 131 -34.07 10.53 -19.67
N THR A 132 -34.97 11.42 -19.29
CA THR A 132 -34.84 12.88 -19.39
C THR A 132 -34.39 13.54 -18.09
N SER A 133 -34.34 12.81 -16.97
CA SER A 133 -34.18 13.35 -15.61
C SER A 133 -32.73 13.58 -15.16
N SER A 134 -31.83 13.93 -16.08
CA SER A 134 -30.49 14.44 -15.71
C SER A 134 -30.52 15.92 -15.27
N GLY A 135 -31.65 16.61 -15.41
CA GLY A 135 -31.88 17.93 -14.84
C GLY A 135 -32.73 17.86 -13.57
N LEU A 136 -32.28 18.51 -12.49
CA LEU A 136 -33.18 18.89 -11.39
C LEU A 136 -34.45 19.51 -11.99
N PHE A 137 -35.62 19.13 -11.46
CA PHE A 137 -36.89 19.75 -11.83
C PHE A 137 -36.75 21.29 -11.84
N SER A 138 -36.88 21.86 -13.04
CA SER A 138 -36.81 23.29 -13.28
C SER A 138 -38.23 23.78 -13.46
N VAL A 139 -38.75 24.48 -12.44
CA VAL A 139 -40.06 25.16 -12.49
C VAL A 139 -40.16 26.01 -13.76
N THR A 140 -39.05 26.64 -14.16
CA THR A 140 -38.92 27.40 -15.41
C THR A 140 -39.12 26.56 -16.66
N ASP A 141 -38.56 25.35 -16.75
CA ASP A 141 -38.72 24.50 -17.94
C ASP A 141 -40.07 23.79 -17.97
N PHE A 142 -40.65 23.50 -16.80
CA PHE A 142 -42.06 23.10 -16.68
C PHE A 142 -42.99 24.18 -17.23
N PHE A 143 -42.83 25.45 -16.80
CA PHE A 143 -43.63 26.55 -17.33
C PHE A 143 -43.39 26.79 -18.82
N LYS A 144 -42.15 26.64 -19.34
CA LYS A 144 -41.87 26.71 -20.79
C LYS A 144 -42.52 25.57 -21.56
N SER A 145 -42.52 24.35 -21.03
CA SER A 145 -43.15 23.18 -21.65
C SER A 145 -44.67 23.32 -21.65
N ALA A 146 -45.27 23.71 -20.52
CA ALA A 146 -46.70 23.98 -20.40
C ALA A 146 -47.14 25.13 -21.33
N THR A 147 -46.39 26.23 -21.39
CA THR A 147 -46.70 27.35 -22.31
C THR A 147 -46.53 26.94 -23.77
N LYS A 148 -45.50 26.17 -24.14
CA LYS A 148 -45.37 25.63 -25.50
C LYS A 148 -46.55 24.71 -25.89
N SER A 149 -46.97 23.83 -24.99
CA SER A 149 -48.12 22.94 -25.22
C SER A 149 -49.42 23.74 -25.39
N ILE A 150 -49.64 24.77 -24.57
CA ILE A 150 -50.80 25.68 -24.69
C ILE A 150 -50.75 26.51 -25.99
N ILE A 151 -49.56 26.96 -26.42
CA ILE A 151 -49.41 27.81 -27.61
C ILE A 151 -49.49 26.99 -28.91
N HIS A 152 -49.07 25.73 -28.92
CA HIS A 152 -48.98 24.92 -30.14
C HIS A 152 -50.12 23.94 -30.37
N GLY A 153 -50.97 23.66 -29.37
CA GLY A 153 -52.36 23.20 -29.58
C GLY A 153 -52.62 22.04 -30.54
N THR A 154 -51.63 21.19 -30.83
CA THR A 154 -51.78 19.99 -31.67
C THR A 154 -51.70 18.73 -30.81
N GLU A 155 -52.51 17.72 -31.15
CA GLU A 155 -52.69 16.45 -30.42
C GLU A 155 -51.39 15.65 -30.19
N GLU A 156 -50.29 15.99 -30.87
CA GLU A 156 -48.99 15.32 -30.76
C GLU A 156 -48.07 15.87 -29.65
N VAL A 157 -48.40 17.00 -29.02
CA VAL A 157 -47.56 17.58 -27.94
C VAL A 157 -48.16 17.25 -26.59
N SER A 158 -47.95 16.01 -26.14
CA SER A 158 -48.26 15.60 -24.76
C SER A 158 -47.51 16.50 -23.77
N VAL A 159 -48.21 17.03 -22.77
CA VAL A 159 -47.59 17.66 -21.59
C VAL A 159 -46.57 16.66 -21.04
N ASN A 160 -45.34 17.08 -20.79
CA ASN A 160 -44.33 16.18 -20.25
C ASN A 160 -44.69 15.82 -18.79
N LEU A 161 -45.55 14.81 -18.62
CA LEU A 161 -46.10 14.32 -17.35
C LEU A 161 -44.99 13.80 -16.42
N GLU A 162 -43.81 13.48 -16.98
CA GLU A 162 -42.56 13.20 -16.24
C GLU A 162 -42.26 14.29 -15.20
N ASN A 163 -42.56 15.55 -15.50
CA ASN A 163 -42.30 16.68 -14.59
C ASN A 163 -43.29 16.76 -13.41
N ILE A 164 -44.46 16.12 -13.49
CA ILE A 164 -45.52 16.20 -12.46
C ILE A 164 -45.41 15.03 -11.48
N GLU A 165 -45.08 13.83 -11.97
CA GLU A 165 -44.91 12.64 -11.11
C GLU A 165 -43.56 12.65 -10.36
N ASN A 166 -42.51 13.27 -10.92
CA ASN A 166 -41.21 13.44 -10.26
C ASN A 166 -41.19 14.45 -9.10
N ILE A 167 -42.27 15.22 -8.88
CA ILE A 167 -42.35 16.22 -7.80
C ILE A 167 -42.22 15.58 -6.42
N ASN A 168 -42.72 14.35 -6.24
CA ASN A 168 -42.80 13.71 -4.92
C ASN A 168 -41.75 12.64 -4.67
N ASN A 169 -41.22 11.97 -5.72
CA ASN A 169 -40.40 10.77 -5.54
C ASN A 169 -39.00 10.86 -6.17
N GLY A 170 -38.78 11.65 -7.23
CA GLY A 170 -37.55 11.56 -8.05
C GLY A 170 -36.27 12.08 -7.39
N THR A 171 -36.35 13.15 -6.58
CA THR A 171 -35.15 13.70 -5.91
C THR A 171 -34.71 12.91 -4.68
N ILE A 172 -35.62 12.12 -4.10
CA ILE A 172 -35.33 11.33 -2.91
C ILE A 172 -35.02 9.89 -3.33
N GLU A 173 -35.77 9.25 -4.23
CA GLU A 173 -35.61 7.82 -4.51
C GLU A 173 -34.43 7.49 -5.46
N ASP A 174 -34.09 8.35 -6.43
CA ASP A 174 -32.95 8.12 -7.35
C ASP A 174 -31.61 8.73 -6.87
N GLU A 175 -31.65 9.71 -5.95
CA GLU A 175 -30.44 10.14 -5.22
C GLU A 175 -30.03 9.14 -4.13
N ILE A 176 -30.94 8.25 -3.69
CA ILE A 176 -30.66 7.15 -2.75
C ILE A 176 -29.91 6.03 -3.47
N GLY A 177 -28.60 6.21 -3.63
CA GLY A 177 -27.63 5.11 -3.76
C GLY A 177 -27.73 4.16 -4.97
N GLY A 178 -28.66 4.38 -5.90
CA GLY A 178 -28.79 3.57 -7.12
C GLY A 178 -27.63 3.76 -8.09
N PHE A 179 -27.33 2.71 -8.87
CA PHE A 179 -26.40 2.78 -9.99
C PHE A 179 -27.13 3.34 -11.22
N GLU A 180 -26.59 4.39 -11.83
CA GLU A 180 -27.09 4.90 -13.11
C GLU A 180 -26.62 3.95 -14.23
N ILE A 181 -27.57 3.31 -14.92
CA ILE A 181 -27.29 2.36 -15.99
C ILE A 181 -27.43 3.10 -17.33
N GLU A 182 -26.29 3.37 -17.97
CA GLU A 182 -26.21 4.07 -19.24
C GLU A 182 -26.59 3.12 -20.41
N PRO A 183 -27.45 3.52 -21.36
CA PRO A 183 -27.73 2.70 -22.53
C PRO A 183 -26.54 2.66 -23.49
N ILE A 184 -26.29 1.48 -24.07
CA ILE A 184 -25.10 1.20 -24.87
C ILE A 184 -25.48 0.59 -26.20
N LYS A 185 -24.80 1.04 -27.24
CA LYS A 185 -24.83 0.41 -28.56
C LYS A 185 -23.44 -0.10 -28.92
N LEU A 186 -23.37 -1.40 -29.21
CA LEU A 186 -22.18 -2.08 -29.72
C LEU A 186 -22.30 -2.24 -31.24
N SER A 187 -21.29 -1.81 -31.98
CA SER A 187 -21.26 -1.92 -33.44
C SER A 187 -19.87 -2.29 -33.96
N ILE A 188 -19.79 -2.99 -35.09
CA ILE A 188 -18.51 -3.24 -35.76
C ILE A 188 -18.17 -2.00 -36.57
N PHE A 189 -17.03 -1.38 -36.26
CA PHE A 189 -16.55 -0.19 -36.96
C PHE A 189 -15.75 -0.60 -38.20
N LYS A 190 -14.72 -1.44 -38.03
CA LYS A 190 -13.76 -1.80 -39.09
C LYS A 190 -13.18 -3.21 -38.89
N ILE A 191 -12.73 -3.84 -39.98
CA ILE A 191 -11.99 -5.11 -39.97
C ILE A 191 -10.70 -4.92 -40.78
N LEU A 192 -9.55 -5.20 -40.17
CA LEU A 192 -8.23 -5.03 -40.78
C LEU A 192 -7.55 -6.39 -40.94
N LYS A 193 -7.09 -6.71 -42.14
CA LYS A 193 -6.23 -7.89 -42.39
C LYS A 193 -4.77 -7.46 -42.33
N ILE A 194 -4.00 -8.05 -41.43
CA ILE A 194 -2.59 -7.73 -41.27
C ILE A 194 -1.75 -8.66 -42.17
N GLY A 195 -1.16 -8.07 -43.21
CA GLY A 195 -0.50 -8.85 -44.26
C GLY A 195 0.91 -9.36 -43.91
N ILE A 196 1.54 -8.83 -42.85
CA ILE A 196 2.83 -9.31 -42.34
C ILE A 196 2.67 -10.48 -41.36
N GLY A 197 1.45 -10.78 -40.91
CA GLY A 197 1.15 -11.63 -39.75
C GLY A 197 1.05 -10.83 -38.45
N LEU A 198 0.34 -11.36 -37.46
CA LEU A 198 0.00 -10.66 -36.21
C LEU A 198 0.45 -11.49 -35.00
N GLN A 199 1.68 -11.27 -34.54
CA GLN A 199 2.17 -11.87 -33.30
C GLN A 199 1.69 -11.03 -32.11
N ASP A 200 2.07 -9.76 -32.07
CA ASP A 200 1.68 -8.81 -31.02
C ASP A 200 1.26 -7.46 -31.61
N PHE A 201 0.35 -6.77 -30.91
CA PHE A 201 -0.07 -5.42 -31.26
C PHE A 201 -0.26 -4.53 -30.04
N TRP A 202 -0.01 -3.23 -30.18
CA TRP A 202 -0.17 -2.25 -29.11
C TRP A 202 -0.77 -0.94 -29.62
N LEU A 203 -1.44 -0.22 -28.73
CA LEU A 203 -2.13 1.04 -29.04
C LEU A 203 -1.43 2.17 -28.30
N GLN A 204 -1.04 3.22 -29.04
CA GLN A 204 -0.48 4.40 -28.40
C GLN A 204 -1.59 5.18 -27.68
N GLU A 205 -1.35 5.53 -26.42
CA GLU A 205 -2.29 6.31 -25.62
C GLU A 205 -2.57 7.69 -26.27
N ASN A 206 -3.81 8.19 -26.13
CA ASN A 206 -4.27 9.49 -26.66
C ASN A 206 -4.05 9.68 -28.17
N SER A 207 -3.69 8.62 -28.90
CA SER A 207 -3.27 8.67 -30.30
C SER A 207 -4.01 7.62 -31.12
N HIS A 208 -4.10 7.83 -32.44
CA HIS A 208 -4.73 6.86 -33.33
C HIS A 208 -3.71 5.90 -33.96
N THR A 209 -2.53 5.78 -33.36
CA THR A 209 -1.44 4.94 -33.84
C THR A 209 -1.53 3.54 -33.23
N LEU A 210 -1.49 2.54 -34.11
CA LEU A 210 -1.43 1.12 -33.81
C LEU A 210 -0.02 0.61 -34.18
N TYR A 211 0.64 -0.04 -33.24
CA TYR A 211 1.90 -0.75 -33.44
C TYR A 211 1.62 -2.24 -33.63
N ILE A 212 2.23 -2.85 -34.63
CA ILE A 212 2.15 -4.28 -34.92
C ILE A 212 3.57 -4.81 -35.03
N PHE A 213 3.79 -5.98 -34.46
CA PHE A 213 5.07 -6.66 -34.49
C PHE A 213 4.91 -8.10 -34.98
N ASN A 214 5.88 -8.53 -35.79
CA ASN A 214 6.00 -9.92 -36.17
C ASN A 214 7.48 -10.32 -36.41
N ASN A 215 7.84 -11.50 -35.91
CA ASN A 215 9.16 -12.13 -36.07
C ASN A 215 9.34 -12.91 -37.39
N GLN A 216 8.28 -13.01 -38.21
CA GLN A 216 8.31 -13.72 -39.49
C GLN A 216 7.48 -12.94 -40.53
N ASP A 217 8.02 -12.68 -41.72
CA ASP A 217 7.19 -12.18 -42.83
C ASP A 217 6.54 -13.37 -43.55
N GLU A 218 5.23 -13.53 -43.41
CA GLU A 218 4.45 -14.57 -44.12
C GLU A 218 4.57 -14.47 -45.65
N LYS A 219 4.95 -13.30 -46.19
CA LYS A 219 5.12 -13.08 -47.63
C LYS A 219 6.51 -13.46 -48.15
N THR A 220 7.53 -13.44 -47.29
CA THR A 220 8.91 -13.83 -47.62
C THR A 220 9.51 -14.64 -46.46
N PRO A 221 9.21 -15.94 -46.37
CA PRO A 221 9.65 -16.79 -45.25
C PRO A 221 11.18 -16.99 -45.17
N ASP A 222 11.91 -16.64 -46.25
CA ASP A 222 13.38 -16.76 -46.31
C ASP A 222 14.12 -15.54 -45.72
N ASN A 223 13.44 -14.42 -45.45
CA ASN A 223 14.04 -13.25 -44.82
C ASN A 223 13.94 -13.35 -43.28
N GLU A 224 15.09 -13.50 -42.63
CA GLU A 224 15.19 -13.71 -41.18
C GLU A 224 15.27 -12.40 -40.36
N ASP A 225 14.42 -11.41 -40.66
CA ASP A 225 14.38 -10.10 -39.98
C ASP A 225 13.11 -9.93 -39.12
N ASP A 226 13.19 -9.08 -38.09
CA ASP A 226 12.05 -8.71 -37.23
C ASP A 226 11.41 -7.41 -37.76
N PHE A 227 10.08 -7.41 -37.96
CA PHE A 227 9.36 -6.31 -38.62
C PHE A 227 8.41 -5.56 -37.69
N PHE A 228 8.43 -4.22 -37.77
CA PHE A 228 7.48 -3.33 -37.10
C PHE A 228 6.59 -2.62 -38.12
N GLN A 229 5.28 -2.68 -37.92
CA GLN A 229 4.32 -1.92 -38.70
C GLN A 229 3.58 -0.90 -37.83
N VAL A 230 3.66 0.37 -38.21
CA VAL A 230 2.96 1.49 -37.57
C VAL A 230 1.78 1.88 -38.46
N ILE A 231 0.55 1.72 -37.98
CA ILE A 231 -0.68 2.03 -38.72
C ILE A 231 -1.42 3.15 -37.98
N ASN A 232 -1.79 4.22 -38.68
CA ASN A 232 -2.72 5.19 -38.14
C ASN A 232 -4.17 4.78 -38.50
N VAL A 233 -5.00 4.52 -37.49
CA VAL A 233 -6.36 3.95 -37.61
C VAL A 233 -7.36 4.92 -38.27
N LEU A 234 -7.09 6.23 -38.24
CA LEU A 234 -7.95 7.24 -38.87
C LEU A 234 -7.70 7.33 -40.37
N ASN A 235 -6.44 7.45 -40.78
CA ASN A 235 -6.07 7.73 -42.17
C ASN A 235 -5.49 6.51 -42.92
N PHE A 236 -5.28 5.39 -42.24
CA PHE A 236 -4.70 4.15 -42.75
C PHE A 236 -3.32 4.27 -43.39
N LYS A 237 -2.59 5.34 -43.09
CA LYS A 237 -1.17 5.42 -43.47
C LYS A 237 -0.41 4.38 -42.65
N ASN A 238 0.32 3.52 -43.36
CA ASN A 238 1.20 2.54 -42.75
C ASN A 238 2.67 2.90 -43.00
N LYS A 239 3.52 2.53 -42.05
CA LYS A 239 4.98 2.52 -42.20
C LYS A 239 5.46 1.16 -41.72
N LEU A 240 6.33 0.52 -42.50
CA LEU A 240 6.99 -0.72 -42.15
C LEU A 240 8.47 -0.41 -41.89
N PHE A 241 9.01 -0.93 -40.81
CA PHE A 241 10.42 -0.82 -40.44
C PHE A 241 10.98 -2.24 -40.26
N SER A 242 12.18 -2.51 -40.76
CA SER A 242 12.94 -3.70 -40.37
C SER A 242 13.93 -3.33 -39.27
N LEU A 243 14.12 -4.22 -38.29
CA LEU A 243 15.06 -3.98 -37.18
C LEU A 243 16.50 -3.75 -37.67
N SER A 244 16.87 -4.34 -38.80
CA SER A 244 18.18 -4.19 -39.46
C SER A 244 18.41 -2.79 -40.05
N GLU A 245 17.37 -1.98 -40.22
CA GLU A 245 17.48 -0.59 -40.72
C GLU A 245 17.91 0.39 -39.61
N PHE A 246 17.82 -0.03 -38.34
CA PHE A 246 18.12 0.85 -37.20
C PHE A 246 19.63 0.95 -36.93
N THR A 247 20.17 2.15 -37.09
CA THR A 247 21.60 2.45 -36.92
C THR A 247 22.16 2.20 -35.51
N TRP A 248 21.29 2.15 -34.49
CA TRP A 248 21.69 1.93 -33.09
C TRP A 248 21.65 0.45 -32.67
N TYR A 249 21.17 -0.47 -33.51
CA TYR A 249 21.02 -1.88 -33.19
C TYR A 249 22.06 -2.76 -33.90
N ASP A 250 23.30 -2.75 -33.40
CA ASP A 250 24.44 -3.46 -34.01
C ASP A 250 24.50 -4.98 -33.71
N SER A 251 23.48 -5.55 -33.04
CA SER A 251 23.62 -6.89 -32.45
C SER A 251 23.35 -8.05 -33.42
N ASN A 252 22.74 -7.80 -34.61
CA ASN A 252 22.31 -8.80 -35.61
C ASN A 252 21.67 -10.05 -34.98
N SER A 253 20.92 -9.87 -33.90
CA SER A 253 20.30 -10.97 -33.17
C SER A 253 18.80 -10.76 -33.05
N ARG A 254 18.02 -11.83 -33.27
CA ARG A 254 16.55 -11.74 -33.24
C ARG A 254 16.02 -11.39 -31.86
N ILE A 255 14.87 -10.75 -31.84
CA ILE A 255 14.10 -10.50 -30.64
C ILE A 255 13.53 -11.83 -30.12
N LYS A 256 13.88 -12.16 -28.87
CA LYS A 256 13.29 -13.27 -28.11
C LYS A 256 11.93 -12.85 -27.54
N TYR A 257 11.86 -11.65 -26.97
CA TYR A 257 10.67 -11.12 -26.30
C TYR A 257 10.59 -9.60 -26.47
N ILE A 258 9.38 -9.07 -26.64
CA ILE A 258 9.13 -7.62 -26.72
C ILE A 258 7.85 -7.26 -26.00
N THR A 259 7.85 -6.08 -25.38
CA THR A 259 6.66 -5.48 -24.80
C THR A 259 6.69 -3.97 -24.93
N TYR A 260 5.52 -3.35 -24.92
CA TYR A 260 5.34 -1.92 -25.03
C TYR A 260 4.79 -1.35 -23.73
N ASN A 261 5.42 -0.29 -23.25
CA ASN A 261 4.93 0.50 -22.13
C ASN A 261 3.96 1.55 -22.66
N GLU A 262 2.67 1.24 -22.57
CA GLU A 262 1.57 2.11 -23.01
C GLU A 262 1.50 3.44 -22.24
N TYR A 263 2.08 3.50 -21.03
CA TYR A 263 2.00 4.63 -20.11
C TYR A 263 3.10 5.67 -20.32
N PHE A 264 4.30 5.21 -20.70
CA PHE A 264 5.48 6.05 -20.89
C PHE A 264 5.96 6.06 -22.35
N ASN A 265 5.24 5.39 -23.25
CA ASN A 265 5.45 5.35 -24.69
C ASN A 265 6.87 4.88 -25.12
N TYR A 266 7.29 3.70 -24.65
CA TYR A 266 8.53 3.07 -25.07
C TYR A 266 8.41 1.54 -25.16
N PHE A 267 9.28 0.91 -25.94
CA PHE A 267 9.38 -0.55 -26.05
C PHE A 267 10.56 -1.05 -25.22
N ILE A 268 10.41 -2.20 -24.56
CA ILE A 268 11.52 -3.00 -24.05
C ILE A 268 11.51 -4.32 -24.81
N PHE A 269 12.68 -4.72 -25.29
CA PHE A 269 12.85 -6.03 -25.89
C PHE A 269 14.16 -6.70 -25.47
N VAL A 270 14.15 -8.03 -25.53
CA VAL A 270 15.26 -8.92 -25.19
C VAL A 270 15.65 -9.67 -26.45
N ASN A 271 16.93 -9.64 -26.82
CA ASN A 271 17.42 -10.38 -27.97
C ASN A 271 17.85 -11.82 -27.60
N LYS A 272 18.13 -12.68 -28.59
CA LYS A 272 18.62 -14.06 -28.37
C LYS A 272 19.99 -14.13 -27.66
N LYS A 273 20.71 -13.02 -27.55
CA LYS A 273 21.95 -12.88 -26.77
C LYS A 273 21.68 -12.49 -25.31
N ASN A 274 20.41 -12.44 -24.89
CA ASN A 274 19.95 -12.01 -23.57
C ASN A 274 20.36 -10.57 -23.22
N GLU A 275 20.45 -9.69 -24.22
CA GLU A 275 20.64 -8.25 -24.03
C GLU A 275 19.29 -7.55 -24.00
N ILE A 276 19.13 -6.61 -23.08
CA ILE A 276 17.89 -5.85 -22.87
C ILE A 276 18.06 -4.46 -23.46
N TRP A 277 17.17 -4.10 -24.37
CA TRP A 277 17.18 -2.84 -25.12
C TRP A 277 15.88 -2.06 -24.90
N ILE A 278 15.96 -0.73 -24.89
CA ILE A 278 14.80 0.15 -25.04
C ILE A 278 14.80 0.78 -26.42
N MET A 279 13.60 0.92 -26.98
CA MET A 279 13.33 1.63 -28.22
C MET A 279 12.21 2.67 -28.04
N TYR A 280 12.44 3.88 -28.54
CA TYR A 280 11.44 4.94 -28.65
C TYR A 280 11.10 5.17 -30.13
N LEU A 281 9.80 5.23 -30.43
CA LEU A 281 9.27 5.52 -31.77
C LEU A 281 8.44 6.81 -31.71
N GLU A 282 9.09 7.98 -31.81
CA GLU A 282 8.42 9.29 -31.86
C GLU A 282 8.53 9.88 -33.27
N ASN A 283 7.42 10.39 -33.83
CA ASN A 283 7.30 11.20 -35.06
C ASN A 283 8.57 11.38 -35.93
N ASN A 284 9.04 10.28 -36.57
CA ASN A 284 10.18 10.19 -37.50
C ASN A 284 11.62 10.15 -36.89
N GLN A 285 11.77 10.01 -35.59
CA GLN A 285 13.06 9.72 -34.94
C GLN A 285 12.94 8.43 -34.12
N ASP A 286 13.70 7.43 -34.53
CA ASP A 286 13.93 6.20 -33.79
C ASP A 286 15.18 6.36 -32.92
N MET A 287 15.05 6.02 -31.63
CA MET A 287 16.16 6.05 -30.69
C MET A 287 16.12 4.79 -29.84
N GLY A 288 17.26 4.12 -29.71
CA GLY A 288 17.38 2.98 -28.81
C GLY A 288 18.75 2.88 -28.15
N TYR A 289 18.80 2.20 -27.01
CA TYR A 289 20.03 1.94 -26.28
C TYR A 289 19.93 0.66 -25.44
N LYS A 290 21.08 0.01 -25.26
CA LYS A 290 21.24 -1.17 -24.39
C LYS A 290 21.25 -0.74 -22.92
N ILE A 291 20.53 -1.48 -22.09
CA ILE A 291 20.29 -1.14 -20.68
C ILE A 291 20.85 -2.19 -19.72
N GLY A 292 20.92 -3.44 -20.16
CA GLY A 292 21.41 -4.54 -19.35
C GLY A 292 21.48 -5.87 -20.10
N THR A 293 21.72 -6.93 -19.35
CA THR A 293 21.75 -8.32 -19.81
C THR A 293 21.03 -9.21 -18.81
N GLY A 294 20.17 -10.11 -19.26
CA GLY A 294 19.40 -11.04 -18.42
C GLY A 294 18.46 -11.92 -19.25
N ASP A 295 18.17 -13.13 -18.77
CA ASP A 295 17.28 -14.08 -19.44
C ASP A 295 15.83 -13.87 -18.98
N ILE A 296 15.19 -12.84 -19.53
CA ILE A 296 13.84 -12.41 -19.16
C ILE A 296 12.83 -12.97 -20.15
N ASP A 297 11.75 -13.56 -19.62
CA ASP A 297 10.65 -14.13 -20.41
C ASP A 297 9.41 -13.23 -20.45
N ASN A 298 9.13 -12.48 -19.39
CA ASN A 298 7.95 -11.61 -19.31
C ASN A 298 8.26 -10.36 -18.48
N ILE A 299 7.72 -9.21 -18.88
CA ILE A 299 7.89 -7.91 -18.21
C ILE A 299 6.53 -7.25 -18.04
N SER A 300 6.22 -6.87 -16.80
CA SER A 300 5.00 -6.16 -16.42
C SER A 300 5.33 -4.75 -15.90
N PHE A 301 4.76 -3.73 -16.55
CA PHE A 301 5.03 -2.32 -16.26
C PHE A 301 4.10 -1.75 -15.19
N ASN A 302 4.67 -1.02 -14.24
CA ASN A 302 3.85 -0.23 -13.32
C ASN A 302 3.23 0.97 -14.06
N PRO A 303 1.90 1.19 -13.94
CA PRO A 303 1.22 2.28 -14.66
C PRO A 303 1.63 3.70 -14.25
N GLN A 304 2.14 3.88 -13.03
CA GLN A 304 2.34 5.21 -12.44
C GLN A 304 3.81 5.64 -12.41
N CYS A 305 4.75 4.70 -12.36
CA CYS A 305 6.19 4.95 -12.17
C CYS A 305 7.07 4.00 -13.00
N ASN A 306 8.35 4.34 -13.15
CA ASN A 306 9.35 3.58 -13.91
C ASN A 306 9.83 2.27 -13.25
N LEU A 307 8.92 1.57 -12.57
CA LEU A 307 9.15 0.26 -11.98
C LEU A 307 8.62 -0.84 -12.89
N LEU A 308 9.37 -1.94 -12.96
CA LEU A 308 9.00 -3.11 -13.76
C LEU A 308 9.27 -4.39 -12.98
N ILE A 309 8.41 -5.38 -13.19
CA ILE A 309 8.60 -6.73 -12.67
C ILE A 309 8.89 -7.63 -13.85
N ALA A 310 10.01 -8.35 -13.78
CA ALA A 310 10.41 -9.28 -14.82
C ALA A 310 10.44 -10.73 -14.28
N LYS A 311 9.98 -11.68 -15.09
CA LYS A 311 10.12 -13.12 -14.85
C LYS A 311 11.45 -13.57 -15.45
N GLU A 312 12.39 -13.96 -14.60
CA GLU A 312 13.74 -14.39 -15.00
C GLU A 312 13.91 -15.90 -14.79
N ASN A 313 14.51 -16.58 -15.77
CA ASN A 313 14.83 -18.01 -15.67
C ASN A 313 16.22 -18.20 -15.08
N ASN A 314 16.29 -18.73 -13.85
CA ASN A 314 17.55 -19.03 -13.19
C ASN A 314 18.17 -20.33 -13.74
N ASN A 315 18.71 -20.28 -14.96
CA ASN A 315 19.48 -21.38 -15.54
C ASN A 315 20.91 -21.49 -15.00
N ASN A 316 21.37 -20.54 -14.16
CA ASN A 316 22.77 -20.46 -13.71
C ASN A 316 23.05 -21.14 -12.34
N ASN A 317 22.05 -21.70 -11.65
CA ASN A 317 22.32 -22.50 -10.45
C ASN A 317 22.65 -23.95 -10.85
N ASN A 318 23.92 -24.20 -11.20
CA ASN A 318 24.47 -25.52 -11.54
C ASN A 318 24.40 -26.58 -10.42
N ASN A 319 23.81 -26.29 -9.27
CA ASN A 319 23.69 -27.22 -8.16
C ASN A 319 22.24 -27.28 -7.67
N ASN A 320 21.37 -27.97 -8.41
CA ASN A 320 20.36 -28.92 -7.93
C ASN A 320 19.35 -29.22 -9.06
N ASN A 321 19.16 -30.51 -9.36
CA ASN A 321 18.24 -31.06 -10.36
C ASN A 321 16.75 -30.91 -9.97
N THR A 322 16.31 -29.70 -9.65
CA THR A 322 14.90 -29.33 -9.60
C THR A 322 14.61 -28.43 -10.79
N SER A 323 13.73 -28.88 -11.67
CA SER A 323 13.20 -28.16 -12.84
C SER A 323 13.11 -26.64 -12.64
N GLY A 324 13.59 -25.87 -13.62
CA GLY A 324 13.81 -24.43 -13.56
C GLY A 324 12.71 -23.63 -12.86
N ASN A 325 13.01 -23.17 -11.64
CA ASN A 325 12.17 -22.21 -10.94
C ASN A 325 12.46 -20.82 -11.50
N SER A 326 11.58 -20.33 -12.40
CA SER A 326 11.57 -18.95 -12.87
C SER A 326 11.18 -18.01 -11.72
N THR A 327 11.99 -17.03 -11.35
CA THR A 327 11.69 -16.13 -10.21
C THR A 327 11.27 -14.75 -10.70
N LEU A 328 10.29 -14.15 -10.02
CA LEU A 328 9.88 -12.78 -10.26
C LEU A 328 10.80 -11.77 -9.55
N ASN A 329 11.44 -10.91 -10.34
CA ASN A 329 12.39 -9.90 -9.89
C ASN A 329 11.87 -8.49 -10.17
N THR A 330 12.01 -7.60 -9.19
CA THR A 330 11.65 -6.19 -9.33
C THR A 330 12.87 -5.38 -9.79
N TYR A 331 12.66 -4.52 -10.78
CA TYR A 331 13.69 -3.62 -11.31
C TYR A 331 13.16 -2.20 -11.44
N MET A 332 14.09 -1.26 -11.48
CA MET A 332 13.84 0.16 -11.71
C MET A 332 14.63 0.64 -12.91
N LEU A 333 13.97 1.35 -13.82
CA LEU A 333 14.62 1.97 -14.96
C LEU A 333 15.10 3.38 -14.58
N LYS A 334 16.41 3.61 -14.60
CA LYS A 334 17.00 4.93 -14.31
C LYS A 334 17.88 5.42 -15.44
N LYS A 335 17.45 6.51 -16.09
CA LYS A 335 18.12 7.36 -17.10
C LYS A 335 18.79 6.66 -18.29
N LYS A 336 19.48 5.51 -18.14
CA LYS A 336 19.94 4.52 -19.16
C LYS A 336 20.26 3.10 -18.63
N SER A 337 19.98 2.77 -17.36
CA SER A 337 20.29 1.45 -16.78
C SER A 337 19.12 0.82 -16.04
N LEU A 338 19.13 -0.52 -15.97
CA LEU A 338 18.16 -1.32 -15.24
C LEU A 338 18.78 -1.70 -13.89
N GLN A 339 18.24 -1.14 -12.80
CA GLN A 339 18.70 -1.45 -11.46
C GLN A 339 17.82 -2.54 -10.85
N PHE A 340 18.44 -3.66 -10.46
CA PHE A 340 17.77 -4.69 -9.66
C PHE A 340 17.45 -4.16 -8.26
N LEU A 341 16.23 -4.43 -7.79
CA LEU A 341 15.74 -3.94 -6.51
C LEU A 341 15.55 -5.06 -5.49
N LYS A 342 14.76 -6.08 -5.84
CA LYS A 342 14.34 -7.15 -4.90
C LYS A 342 13.86 -8.39 -5.66
N ASN A 343 14.21 -9.57 -5.16
CA ASN A 343 13.65 -10.85 -5.60
C ASN A 343 12.39 -11.16 -4.78
N LEU A 344 11.30 -11.50 -5.45
CA LEU A 344 10.02 -11.81 -4.80
C LEU A 344 9.87 -13.29 -4.44
N ASN A 345 10.70 -14.20 -4.98
CA ASN A 345 10.59 -15.65 -4.82
C ASN A 345 9.19 -16.20 -5.13
N LEU A 346 8.51 -15.63 -6.13
CA LEU A 346 7.17 -16.01 -6.57
C LEU A 346 7.16 -16.31 -8.06
N ASN A 347 6.21 -17.13 -8.50
CA ASN A 347 6.03 -17.57 -9.89
C ASN A 347 4.57 -17.39 -10.29
N GLY A 348 4.29 -16.83 -11.47
CA GLY A 348 2.94 -16.66 -11.98
C GLY A 348 2.80 -15.48 -12.93
N GLU A 349 1.57 -15.24 -13.40
CA GLU A 349 1.21 -14.08 -14.22
C GLU A 349 0.88 -12.87 -13.34
N ILE A 350 1.32 -11.69 -13.75
CA ILE A 350 1.15 -10.44 -12.98
C ILE A 350 0.23 -9.47 -13.70
N LYS A 351 -0.73 -8.91 -12.95
CA LYS A 351 -1.51 -7.74 -13.39
C LYS A 351 -1.40 -6.61 -12.38
N TRP A 352 -0.87 -5.48 -12.84
CA TRP A 352 -0.76 -4.27 -12.03
C TRP A 352 -2.11 -3.60 -11.81
N SER A 353 -2.30 -3.06 -10.61
CA SER A 353 -3.42 -2.14 -10.37
C SER A 353 -3.21 -0.83 -11.15
N PRO A 354 -4.29 -0.17 -11.63
CA PRO A 354 -4.20 1.14 -12.29
C PRO A 354 -3.55 2.23 -11.43
N CYS A 355 -3.60 2.10 -10.10
CA CYS A 355 -2.97 3.03 -9.16
C CYS A 355 -1.47 2.74 -8.89
N GLY A 356 -0.92 1.63 -9.39
CA GLY A 356 0.50 1.30 -9.26
C GLY A 356 1.00 0.97 -7.83
N GLN A 357 0.10 0.86 -6.83
CA GLN A 357 0.45 0.56 -5.43
C GLN A 357 0.43 -0.93 -5.08
N PHE A 358 -0.24 -1.74 -5.88
CA PHE A 358 -0.37 -3.19 -5.68
C PHE A 358 -0.57 -3.90 -7.01
N PHE A 359 -0.40 -5.22 -7.02
CA PHE A 359 -0.63 -6.10 -8.18
C PHE A 359 -1.21 -7.45 -7.73
N THR A 360 -1.80 -8.17 -8.67
CA THR A 360 -2.28 -9.54 -8.45
C THR A 360 -1.33 -10.52 -9.12
N LEU A 361 -1.06 -11.63 -8.45
CA LEU A 361 -0.32 -12.77 -8.99
C LEU A 361 -1.29 -13.94 -9.19
N LEU A 362 -1.29 -14.53 -10.38
CA LEU A 362 -2.02 -15.75 -10.70
C LEU A 362 -1.04 -16.91 -10.92
N GLU A 363 -1.16 -17.96 -10.10
CA GLU A 363 -0.34 -19.17 -10.20
C GLU A 363 -0.96 -20.17 -11.18
N GLU A 364 -0.14 -21.09 -11.72
CA GLU A 364 -0.60 -22.10 -12.69
C GLU A 364 -1.65 -23.07 -12.13
N SER A 365 -1.69 -23.24 -10.80
CA SER A 365 -2.71 -23.99 -10.06
C SER A 365 -4.09 -23.31 -10.06
N GLY A 366 -4.18 -22.06 -10.53
CA GLY A 366 -5.38 -21.22 -10.46
C GLY A 366 -5.56 -20.49 -9.13
N SER A 367 -4.66 -20.68 -8.15
CA SER A 367 -4.59 -19.85 -6.95
C SER A 367 -4.07 -18.45 -7.31
N TRP A 368 -4.55 -17.45 -6.58
CA TRP A 368 -4.12 -16.08 -6.74
C TRP A 368 -3.79 -15.38 -5.42
N LYS A 369 -2.91 -14.39 -5.52
CA LYS A 369 -2.40 -13.59 -4.40
C LYS A 369 -2.52 -12.11 -4.70
N LEU A 370 -2.80 -11.31 -3.68
CA LEU A 370 -2.81 -9.85 -3.76
C LEU A 370 -1.56 -9.31 -3.07
N LEU A 371 -0.67 -8.68 -3.85
CA LEU A 371 0.62 -8.21 -3.37
C LEU A 371 0.74 -6.69 -3.43
N SER A 372 1.39 -6.11 -2.42
CA SER A 372 1.79 -4.70 -2.47
C SER A 372 2.94 -4.48 -3.46
N LYS A 373 3.23 -3.21 -3.75
CA LYS A 373 4.23 -2.79 -4.73
C LYS A 373 5.61 -3.46 -4.58
N PHE A 374 6.08 -3.72 -3.35
CA PHE A 374 7.35 -4.40 -3.08
C PHE A 374 7.20 -5.82 -2.52
N GLY A 375 6.03 -6.45 -2.75
CA GLY A 375 5.83 -7.88 -2.55
C GLY A 375 5.27 -8.32 -1.21
N SER A 376 4.66 -7.43 -0.40
CA SER A 376 3.94 -7.89 0.79
C SER A 376 2.65 -8.59 0.37
N ILE A 377 2.39 -9.78 0.89
CA ILE A 377 1.16 -10.51 0.62
C ILE A 377 0.07 -9.97 1.54
N SER A 378 -1.01 -9.46 0.96
CA SER A 378 -2.21 -8.99 1.68
C SER A 378 -3.32 -10.05 1.74
N PHE A 379 -3.33 -10.94 0.74
CA PHE A 379 -4.32 -12.00 0.58
C PHE A 379 -3.68 -13.15 -0.20
N ASP A 380 -3.81 -14.37 0.33
CA ASP A 380 -3.38 -15.60 -0.31
C ASP A 380 -4.55 -16.59 -0.36
N SER A 381 -5.01 -16.91 -1.57
CA SER A 381 -6.08 -17.88 -1.75
C SER A 381 -5.63 -19.32 -1.48
N GLN A 382 -4.35 -19.65 -1.68
CA GLN A 382 -3.82 -21.00 -1.48
C GLN A 382 -3.75 -21.33 0.01
N GLU A 383 -3.33 -20.38 0.83
CA GLU A 383 -3.30 -20.53 2.29
C GLU A 383 -4.72 -20.83 2.83
N ILE A 384 -5.71 -20.06 2.38
CA ILE A 384 -7.11 -20.26 2.74
C ILE A 384 -7.62 -21.63 2.25
N LEU A 385 -7.27 -22.06 1.04
CA LEU A 385 -7.66 -23.39 0.54
C LEU A 385 -7.03 -24.53 1.35
N ASN A 386 -5.79 -24.38 1.80
CA ASN A 386 -5.09 -25.38 2.60
C ASN A 386 -5.66 -25.50 4.02
N GLU A 387 -6.15 -24.39 4.60
CA GLU A 387 -6.76 -24.39 5.94
C GLU A 387 -8.11 -25.10 6.00
N PHE A 388 -8.83 -25.22 4.88
CA PHE A 388 -10.18 -25.78 4.85
C PHE A 388 -10.30 -27.02 3.95
N ASP A 389 -10.65 -28.16 4.53
CA ASP A 389 -10.99 -29.40 3.80
C ASP A 389 -12.05 -29.19 2.70
N GLU A 390 -11.95 -29.97 1.61
CA GLU A 390 -12.79 -29.94 0.40
C GLU A 390 -14.30 -30.11 0.67
N SER A 391 -14.98 -29.06 1.11
CA SER A 391 -16.44 -28.97 1.08
C SER A 391 -16.87 -28.12 -0.10
N ASN A 392 -17.73 -28.66 -0.97
CA ASN A 392 -18.33 -27.98 -2.13
C ASN A 392 -19.23 -26.81 -1.71
N ASP A 393 -18.62 -25.66 -1.43
CA ASP A 393 -19.31 -24.40 -1.22
C ASP A 393 -19.14 -23.52 -2.46
N ALA A 394 -20.24 -22.99 -3.01
CA ALA A 394 -20.24 -22.15 -4.20
C ALA A 394 -19.37 -20.88 -4.01
N ASN A 395 -19.26 -20.41 -2.76
CA ASN A 395 -18.40 -19.28 -2.40
C ASN A 395 -16.91 -19.65 -2.33
N ARG A 396 -16.49 -20.91 -2.54
CA ARG A 396 -15.07 -21.27 -2.64
C ARG A 396 -14.56 -21.22 -4.07
N GLU A 397 -15.45 -21.20 -5.06
CA GLU A 397 -15.07 -21.16 -6.47
C GLU A 397 -14.23 -19.92 -6.81
N PHE A 398 -14.45 -18.77 -6.14
CA PHE A 398 -13.65 -17.55 -6.38
C PHE A 398 -12.20 -17.63 -5.86
N LEU A 399 -11.87 -18.60 -5.01
CA LEU A 399 -10.48 -18.81 -4.58
C LEU A 399 -9.62 -19.37 -5.73
N LYS A 400 -10.27 -19.96 -6.75
CA LYS A 400 -9.64 -20.35 -8.00
C LYS A 400 -10.01 -19.36 -9.09
N ALA A 401 -9.03 -18.98 -9.90
CA ALA A 401 -9.19 -18.03 -10.98
C ALA A 401 -8.50 -18.52 -12.25
N LYS A 402 -9.11 -18.24 -13.39
CA LYS A 402 -8.46 -18.32 -14.70
C LYS A 402 -7.87 -16.97 -15.10
N THR A 403 -8.63 -15.90 -14.82
CA THR A 403 -8.22 -14.54 -15.12
C THR A 403 -8.68 -13.61 -14.01
N ILE A 404 -7.86 -12.61 -13.70
CA ILE A 404 -8.18 -11.57 -12.73
C ILE A 404 -8.14 -10.21 -13.43
N VAL A 405 -9.07 -9.33 -13.09
CA VAL A 405 -9.08 -7.94 -13.57
C VAL A 405 -9.34 -7.01 -12.39
N ILE A 406 -8.57 -5.92 -12.34
CA ILE A 406 -8.71 -4.87 -11.34
C ILE A 406 -9.45 -3.70 -11.99
N SER A 407 -10.44 -3.13 -11.30
CA SER A 407 -11.16 -1.95 -11.78
C SER A 407 -10.27 -0.69 -11.82
N GLU A 408 -10.66 0.34 -12.58
CA GLU A 408 -9.92 1.63 -12.66
C GLU A 408 -9.71 2.30 -11.32
N ASN A 409 -10.77 2.29 -10.51
CA ASN A 409 -10.79 2.89 -9.19
C ASN A 409 -9.98 2.06 -8.17
N ALA A 410 -9.38 0.95 -8.62
CA ALA A 410 -8.59 0.01 -7.84
C ALA A 410 -9.24 -0.33 -6.48
N SER A 411 -10.57 -0.47 -6.50
CA SER A 411 -11.40 -0.77 -5.32
C SER A 411 -12.25 -2.03 -5.52
N ILE A 412 -12.25 -2.61 -6.72
CA ILE A 412 -13.01 -3.81 -7.06
C ILE A 412 -12.06 -4.76 -7.80
N LEU A 413 -12.19 -6.04 -7.48
CA LEU A 413 -11.51 -7.15 -8.13
C LEU A 413 -12.56 -8.05 -8.80
N TYR A 414 -12.40 -8.30 -10.09
CA TYR A 414 -13.17 -9.30 -10.82
C TYR A 414 -12.36 -10.58 -10.90
N VAL A 415 -12.85 -11.61 -10.23
CA VAL A 415 -12.26 -12.95 -10.30
C VAL A 415 -13.08 -13.77 -11.29
N VAL A 416 -12.42 -14.26 -12.33
CA VAL A 416 -13.07 -14.96 -13.43
C VAL A 416 -12.64 -16.41 -13.40
N THR A 417 -13.62 -17.30 -13.30
CA THR A 417 -13.47 -18.75 -13.50
C THR A 417 -13.87 -19.10 -14.94
N ASP A 418 -13.91 -20.37 -15.32
CA ASP A 418 -14.28 -20.75 -16.69
C ASP A 418 -15.66 -20.23 -17.12
N LYS A 419 -16.62 -20.12 -16.18
CA LYS A 419 -18.02 -19.80 -16.47
C LYS A 419 -18.61 -18.64 -15.66
N LYS A 420 -18.00 -18.30 -14.52
CA LYS A 420 -18.51 -17.30 -13.58
C LYS A 420 -17.58 -16.12 -13.41
N ILE A 421 -18.19 -14.95 -13.23
CA ILE A 421 -17.52 -13.71 -12.87
C ILE A 421 -17.94 -13.35 -11.45
N PHE A 422 -16.98 -13.19 -10.55
CA PHE A 422 -17.19 -12.82 -9.14
C PHE A 422 -16.83 -11.35 -8.92
N TYR A 423 -17.73 -10.58 -8.31
CA TYR A 423 -17.50 -9.21 -7.87
C TYR A 423 -16.94 -9.18 -6.45
N THR A 424 -15.68 -8.81 -6.27
CA THR A 424 -15.02 -8.78 -4.95
C THR A 424 -14.58 -7.37 -4.56
N PRO A 425 -15.17 -6.75 -3.52
CA PRO A 425 -14.80 -5.41 -3.08
C PRO A 425 -13.47 -5.40 -2.31
N LEU A 426 -12.68 -4.36 -2.53
CA LEU A 426 -11.41 -4.12 -1.85
C LEU A 426 -11.53 -2.98 -0.82
N MET A 427 -10.76 -3.07 0.25
CA MET A 427 -10.61 -2.06 1.30
C MET A 427 -9.26 -1.39 1.15
N ARG A 428 -9.20 -0.05 1.28
CA ARG A 428 -7.97 0.75 1.10
C ARG A 428 -7.59 1.51 2.36
N SER A 429 -6.33 1.90 2.47
CA SER A 429 -5.82 2.79 3.53
C SER A 429 -5.52 4.19 3.01
N ASN A 430 -5.88 5.24 3.75
CA ASN A 430 -5.36 6.61 3.58
C ASN A 430 -5.08 7.23 4.96
N GLY A 431 -3.86 7.71 5.23
CA GLY A 431 -3.54 8.49 6.43
C GLY A 431 -3.82 7.82 7.80
N GLY A 432 -3.92 6.49 7.87
CA GLY A 432 -4.33 5.81 9.10
C GLY A 432 -5.84 5.54 9.22
N LEU A 433 -6.62 5.86 8.19
CA LEU A 433 -8.02 5.49 8.03
C LEU A 433 -8.15 4.39 6.97
N LEU A 434 -9.08 3.47 7.17
CA LEU A 434 -9.44 2.48 6.16
C LEU A 434 -10.75 2.89 5.51
N TYR A 435 -10.96 2.60 4.24
CA TYR A 435 -12.24 2.85 3.59
C TYR A 435 -12.51 1.83 2.50
N ASP A 436 -13.80 1.55 2.31
CA ASP A 436 -14.34 0.85 1.16
C ASP A 436 -15.37 1.76 0.45
N HIS A 437 -16.15 1.24 -0.50
CA HIS A 437 -17.16 2.06 -1.19
C HIS A 437 -18.38 2.47 -0.31
N GLU A 438 -18.59 1.82 0.82
CA GLU A 438 -19.75 1.99 1.70
C GLU A 438 -19.40 2.65 3.04
N TYR A 439 -18.25 2.32 3.62
CA TYR A 439 -17.84 2.68 4.98
C TYR A 439 -16.41 3.23 5.04
N ILE A 440 -16.20 4.19 5.95
CA ILE A 440 -14.89 4.56 6.48
C ILE A 440 -14.72 3.83 7.81
N SER A 441 -13.60 3.13 7.97
CA SER A 441 -13.27 2.40 9.18
C SER A 441 -12.10 3.04 9.93
N VAL A 442 -12.26 3.16 11.25
CA VAL A 442 -11.28 3.76 12.17
C VAL A 442 -10.83 2.72 13.18
N ILE A 443 -9.52 2.68 13.46
CA ILE A 443 -8.96 1.85 14.53
C ILE A 443 -8.99 2.67 15.83
N GLN A 444 -9.74 2.20 16.82
CA GLN A 444 -9.82 2.82 18.15
C GLN A 444 -8.63 2.38 19.03
N SER A 445 -8.33 3.15 20.09
CA SER A 445 -7.38 2.78 21.15
C SER A 445 -7.64 1.40 21.75
N ASP A 446 -8.92 1.01 21.87
CA ASP A 446 -9.35 -0.30 22.40
C ASP A 446 -9.22 -1.42 21.35
N LYS A 447 -8.54 -1.13 20.24
CA LYS A 447 -8.13 -2.09 19.20
C LYS A 447 -9.32 -2.72 18.47
N ARG A 448 -10.45 -2.00 18.41
CA ARG A 448 -11.63 -2.34 17.61
C ARG A 448 -11.65 -1.53 16.32
N LEU A 449 -12.12 -2.17 15.25
CA LEU A 449 -12.39 -1.51 13.98
C LEU A 449 -13.84 -1.01 13.98
N LEU A 450 -14.02 0.30 14.11
CA LEU A 450 -15.32 0.98 14.00
C LEU A 450 -15.58 1.32 12.54
N ARG A 451 -16.81 1.15 12.05
CA ARG A 451 -17.22 1.45 10.67
C ARG A 451 -18.29 2.52 10.65
N PHE A 452 -18.12 3.55 9.82
CA PHE A 452 -19.05 4.65 9.66
C PHE A 452 -19.49 4.78 8.19
N PRO A 453 -20.78 4.96 7.90
CA PRO A 453 -21.29 5.04 6.53
C PRO A 453 -20.82 6.31 5.82
N ILE A 454 -20.44 6.15 4.56
CA ILE A 454 -20.09 7.25 3.66
C ILE A 454 -21.37 7.86 3.06
N LEU A 455 -21.38 9.18 2.86
CA LEU A 455 -22.45 9.88 2.15
C LEU A 455 -22.61 9.40 0.70
N ALA A 456 -23.84 9.30 0.20
CA ALA A 456 -24.15 8.79 -1.15
C ALA A 456 -23.36 9.47 -2.27
N LYS A 457 -23.16 10.80 -2.20
CA LYS A 457 -22.35 11.57 -3.16
C LYS A 457 -20.93 11.02 -3.28
N TYR A 458 -20.28 10.77 -2.15
CA TYR A 458 -18.92 10.21 -2.13
C TYR A 458 -18.87 8.73 -2.53
N LYS A 459 -19.94 7.95 -2.31
CA LYS A 459 -20.04 6.59 -2.86
C LYS A 459 -19.98 6.62 -4.40
N LYS A 460 -20.75 7.50 -5.04
CA LYS A 460 -20.71 7.70 -6.51
C LYS A 460 -19.32 8.14 -6.99
N ILE A 461 -18.67 9.05 -6.26
CA ILE A 461 -17.30 9.51 -6.57
C ILE A 461 -16.29 8.35 -6.50
N ILE A 462 -16.31 7.56 -5.42
CA ILE A 462 -15.38 6.43 -5.22
C ILE A 462 -15.52 5.38 -6.34
N LEU A 463 -16.73 5.20 -6.85
CA LEU A 463 -17.02 4.26 -7.94
C LEU A 463 -16.52 4.78 -9.29
N ASN A 464 -16.78 6.06 -9.59
CA ASN A 464 -16.49 6.67 -10.90
C ASN A 464 -15.05 7.18 -11.04
N ARG A 465 -14.28 7.32 -9.96
CA ARG A 465 -12.90 7.83 -10.03
C ARG A 465 -11.99 6.87 -10.83
N GLY A 466 -11.23 7.41 -11.77
CA GLY A 466 -10.13 6.68 -12.42
C GLY A 466 -8.78 7.13 -11.87
N TYR A 467 -7.88 6.20 -11.55
CA TYR A 467 -6.48 6.53 -11.18
C TYR A 467 -5.61 6.88 -12.38
N PHE A 468 -6.10 6.56 -13.58
CA PHE A 468 -5.37 6.74 -14.80
C PHE A 468 -5.71 8.11 -15.41
N ASN A 469 -4.71 8.94 -15.68
CA ASN A 469 -4.88 10.19 -16.43
C ASN A 469 -3.68 10.26 -17.36
N GLY A 470 -3.91 10.00 -18.66
CA GLY A 470 -2.84 9.70 -19.61
C GLY A 470 -1.66 10.64 -19.62
N LYS A 471 -0.45 10.09 -19.80
CA LYS A 471 0.83 10.82 -19.74
C LYS A 471 1.45 10.95 -21.12
N ILE A 472 0.74 11.55 -22.07
CA ILE A 472 1.33 11.82 -23.39
C ILE A 472 1.21 13.29 -23.73
N ASN A 473 2.17 14.07 -23.22
CA ASN A 473 3.11 14.84 -24.03
C ASN A 473 4.17 15.49 -23.13
N LYS A 474 5.38 15.70 -23.67
CA LYS A 474 6.47 16.50 -23.06
C LYS A 474 6.03 17.91 -22.66
N ASN A 475 4.89 18.38 -23.18
CA ASN A 475 4.19 19.54 -22.68
C ASN A 475 3.33 19.11 -21.48
N ARG A 476 3.74 19.57 -20.29
CA ARG A 476 3.09 19.41 -18.97
C ARG A 476 1.62 19.91 -18.91
N ASN A 477 1.03 20.26 -20.04
CA ASN A 477 -0.22 21.01 -20.21
C ASN A 477 -1.49 20.15 -20.11
N LEU A 478 -1.37 18.87 -19.74
CA LEU A 478 -2.51 17.93 -19.62
C LEU A 478 -2.48 17.07 -18.35
N ASN A 479 -1.71 17.44 -17.31
CA ASN A 479 -1.89 16.95 -15.93
C ASN A 479 -3.20 17.50 -15.30
N ASN A 480 -4.26 17.56 -16.12
CA ASN A 480 -5.50 18.27 -15.91
C ASN A 480 -6.18 17.79 -14.64
N GLN A 481 -6.30 18.69 -13.66
CA GLN A 481 -7.28 18.65 -12.57
C GLN A 481 -7.50 17.23 -12.03
N ILE A 482 -6.46 16.63 -11.45
CA ILE A 482 -6.60 15.32 -10.78
C ILE A 482 -7.26 15.57 -9.43
N GLY A 483 -8.49 15.09 -9.28
CA GLY A 483 -9.12 15.00 -7.97
C GLY A 483 -8.53 13.82 -7.21
N GLU A 484 -7.91 14.07 -6.07
CA GLU A 484 -7.48 13.02 -5.17
C GLU A 484 -8.48 12.87 -4.02
N LEU A 485 -8.82 11.62 -3.67
CA LEU A 485 -9.67 11.37 -2.52
C LEU A 485 -8.81 11.49 -1.25
N CYS A 486 -8.99 12.60 -0.54
CA CYS A 486 -8.34 12.82 0.74
C CYS A 486 -9.30 12.46 1.88
N LEU A 487 -8.76 11.80 2.91
CA LEU A 487 -9.45 11.43 4.14
C LEU A 487 -8.52 11.79 5.30
N ASP A 488 -9.01 12.53 6.28
CA ASP A 488 -8.22 12.90 7.45
C ASP A 488 -9.05 12.83 8.74
N LYS A 489 -8.34 12.72 9.87
CA LYS A 489 -8.91 12.72 11.21
C LYS A 489 -8.26 13.77 12.11
N ASN A 490 -9.09 14.47 12.88
CA ASN A 490 -8.63 15.42 13.88
C ASN A 490 -8.41 14.76 15.26
N ARG A 491 -7.70 15.45 16.16
CA ARG A 491 -7.54 15.12 17.60
C ARG A 491 -8.86 14.98 18.36
N HIS A 492 -9.91 15.65 17.89
CA HIS A 492 -11.26 15.54 18.45
C HIS A 492 -12.07 14.39 17.84
N ASN A 493 -11.42 13.45 17.14
CA ASN A 493 -12.09 12.31 16.52
C ASN A 493 -13.16 12.72 15.50
N GLN A 494 -12.93 13.82 14.79
CA GLN A 494 -13.73 14.23 13.63
C GLN A 494 -13.08 13.69 12.37
N LEU A 495 -13.89 13.24 11.42
CA LEU A 495 -13.48 12.80 10.09
C LEU A 495 -13.80 13.86 9.05
N SER A 496 -12.96 13.97 8.04
CA SER A 496 -13.18 14.81 6.85
C SER A 496 -12.92 14.01 5.58
N ILE A 497 -13.64 14.37 4.51
CA ILE A 497 -13.53 13.76 3.19
C ILE A 497 -13.59 14.85 2.12
N SER A 498 -12.67 14.82 1.17
CA SER A 498 -12.68 15.74 0.02
C SER A 498 -12.37 15.03 -1.28
N PHE A 499 -12.95 15.53 -2.37
CA PHE A 499 -12.62 15.15 -3.74
C PHE A 499 -13.14 16.22 -4.69
N GLY A 500 -12.26 16.83 -5.49
CA GLY A 500 -12.67 17.82 -6.49
C GLY A 500 -13.42 18.99 -5.84
N ASP A 501 -14.65 19.24 -6.25
CA ASP A 501 -15.50 20.31 -5.71
C ASP A 501 -16.23 19.94 -4.41
N TYR A 502 -16.17 18.67 -3.99
CA TYR A 502 -16.88 18.17 -2.81
C TYR A 502 -16.00 18.16 -1.56
N LEU A 503 -16.50 18.77 -0.47
CA LEU A 503 -15.91 18.70 0.86
C LEU A 503 -16.98 18.41 1.92
N ALA A 504 -16.69 17.49 2.84
CA ALA A 504 -17.57 17.21 3.97
C ALA A 504 -16.77 16.92 5.24
N ILE A 505 -17.38 17.26 6.37
CA ILE A 505 -16.82 17.08 7.70
C ILE A 505 -17.84 16.49 8.64
N SER A 506 -17.38 15.70 9.59
CA SER A 506 -18.25 15.02 10.54
C SER A 506 -18.17 15.59 11.96
N THR A 507 -19.19 15.28 12.76
CA THR A 507 -19.13 15.39 14.21
C THR A 507 -18.12 14.40 14.79
N PRO A 508 -17.59 14.66 16.00
CA PRO A 508 -16.78 13.69 16.74
C PRO A 508 -17.48 12.33 16.83
N TYR A 509 -16.79 11.25 16.45
CA TYR A 509 -17.37 9.91 16.50
C TYR A 509 -17.36 9.30 17.91
N SER A 510 -16.70 9.91 18.88
CA SER A 510 -16.66 9.45 20.27
C SER A 510 -16.94 10.63 21.20
N GLN A 511 -18.18 10.70 21.69
CA GLN A 511 -18.60 11.67 22.70
C GLN A 511 -19.17 10.90 23.90
N GLY A 512 -18.36 10.73 24.95
CA GLY A 512 -18.68 9.88 26.11
C GLY A 512 -18.38 8.39 25.90
N ASP A 513 -18.83 7.53 26.82
CA ASP A 513 -18.35 6.15 26.95
C ASP A 513 -19.00 5.11 26.01
N SER A 514 -20.00 5.45 25.19
CA SER A 514 -20.76 4.40 24.46
C SER A 514 -21.46 4.73 23.14
N ILE A 515 -21.46 5.98 22.66
CA ILE A 515 -22.15 6.33 21.39
C ILE A 515 -21.13 6.58 20.29
N TYR A 516 -21.06 5.65 19.32
CA TYR A 516 -20.27 5.78 18.09
C TYR A 516 -21.18 6.13 16.93
N HIS A 517 -21.40 7.42 16.72
CA HIS A 517 -22.23 7.92 15.64
C HIS A 517 -21.60 9.17 15.04
N ILE A 518 -21.78 9.38 13.74
CA ILE A 518 -21.32 10.59 13.06
C ILE A 518 -22.47 11.25 12.30
N LEU A 519 -22.52 12.58 12.36
CA LEU A 519 -23.34 13.40 11.48
C LEU A 519 -22.40 14.10 10.50
N TRP A 520 -22.75 14.10 9.22
CA TRP A 520 -21.97 14.74 8.17
C TRP A 520 -22.52 16.11 7.80
N PHE A 521 -21.64 17.10 7.72
CA PHE A 521 -21.88 18.45 7.22
C PHE A 521 -21.20 18.61 5.85
N ASN A 522 -22.00 18.86 4.81
CA ASN A 522 -21.49 19.14 3.47
C ASN A 522 -21.11 20.62 3.34
N PHE A 523 -19.95 20.89 2.77
CA PHE A 523 -19.52 22.23 2.41
C PHE A 523 -20.38 22.77 1.26
N LYS A 524 -21.02 23.91 1.48
CA LYS A 524 -21.72 24.64 0.41
C LYS A 524 -20.80 25.73 -0.12
N ASN A 525 -20.34 25.54 -1.35
CA ASN A 525 -19.54 26.53 -2.06
C ASN A 525 -20.45 27.63 -2.64
N PHE A 526 -20.27 28.88 -2.21
CA PHE A 526 -20.91 30.05 -2.83
C PHE A 526 -19.94 30.92 -3.65
N PHE A 527 -18.71 30.46 -3.89
CA PHE A 527 -17.81 31.12 -4.83
C PHE A 527 -18.34 30.98 -6.27
N ALA A 528 -18.03 31.97 -7.11
CA ALA A 528 -18.42 31.96 -8.52
C ALA A 528 -17.76 30.81 -9.31
N GLU A 529 -16.58 30.38 -8.87
CA GLU A 529 -15.83 29.28 -9.48
C GLU A 529 -15.97 27.99 -8.67
N SER A 530 -16.01 26.86 -9.38
CA SER A 530 -15.95 25.53 -8.76
C SER A 530 -14.56 25.31 -8.16
N LEU A 531 -14.50 24.90 -6.90
CA LEU A 531 -13.25 24.47 -6.26
C LEU A 531 -12.79 23.14 -6.86
N ASN A 532 -11.48 22.94 -6.91
CA ASN A 532 -10.83 21.67 -7.21
C ASN A 532 -9.86 21.36 -6.07
N ILE A 533 -10.40 20.74 -5.02
CA ILE A 533 -9.71 20.36 -3.80
C ILE A 533 -8.90 19.10 -4.08
N ILE A 534 -7.57 19.23 -3.96
CA ILE A 534 -6.63 18.12 -4.15
C ILE A 534 -6.25 17.50 -2.82
N HIS A 535 -6.10 18.31 -1.78
CA HIS A 535 -5.68 17.85 -0.48
C HIS A 535 -6.34 18.67 0.63
N HIS A 536 -6.54 18.06 1.79
CA HIS A 536 -6.91 18.78 3.00
C HIS A 536 -6.26 18.13 4.22
N PHE A 537 -6.09 18.89 5.29
CA PHE A 537 -5.68 18.33 6.57
C PHE A 537 -6.15 19.20 7.74
N TRP A 538 -6.24 18.59 8.91
CA TRP A 538 -6.64 19.28 10.13
C TRP A 538 -5.47 19.97 10.83
N PHE A 539 -5.67 21.23 11.21
CA PHE A 539 -4.84 21.91 12.20
C PHE A 539 -5.71 22.35 13.38
N GLN A 540 -5.75 21.51 14.42
CA GLN A 540 -6.71 21.67 15.52
C GLN A 540 -8.13 21.81 14.97
N ASP A 541 -8.78 22.95 15.20
CA ASP A 541 -10.19 23.18 14.86
C ASP A 541 -10.38 23.73 13.46
N PHE A 542 -9.27 24.02 12.77
CA PHE A 542 -9.24 24.59 11.45
C PHE A 542 -8.98 23.51 10.42
N LEU A 543 -9.76 23.54 9.34
CA LEU A 543 -9.58 22.66 8.20
C LEU A 543 -8.83 23.44 7.13
N ILE A 544 -7.64 22.97 6.78
CA ILE A 544 -6.80 23.57 5.75
C ILE A 544 -7.06 22.81 4.45
N VAL A 545 -7.36 23.55 3.39
CA VAL A 545 -7.76 23.02 2.08
C VAL A 545 -6.85 23.58 1.00
N VAL A 546 -6.42 22.71 0.09
CA VAL A 546 -5.57 23.05 -1.06
C VAL A 546 -6.43 22.98 -2.32
N ASN A 547 -6.61 24.13 -2.95
CA ASN A 547 -7.43 24.29 -4.15
C ASN A 547 -6.55 24.54 -5.38
N ARG A 548 -6.65 23.72 -6.43
CA ARG A 548 -5.89 23.90 -7.68
C ARG A 548 -6.72 24.58 -8.75
N ARG A 549 -6.36 25.81 -9.12
CA ARG A 549 -7.01 26.59 -10.17
C ARG A 549 -6.11 26.74 -11.40
N SER A 550 -6.73 27.05 -12.54
CA SER A 550 -6.01 27.56 -13.71
C SER A 550 -5.64 29.03 -13.50
N ARG A 551 -4.43 29.42 -13.90
CA ARG A 551 -4.00 30.82 -13.85
C ARG A 551 -4.85 31.67 -14.80
N HIS A 552 -5.39 32.80 -14.31
CA HIS A 552 -6.14 33.71 -15.17
C HIS A 552 -5.20 34.45 -16.12
N THR A 553 -5.58 34.51 -17.39
CA THR A 553 -4.89 35.25 -18.45
C THR A 553 -4.77 36.76 -18.19
N PHE A 554 -5.57 37.33 -17.29
CA PHE A 554 -5.54 38.76 -16.96
C PHE A 554 -4.52 39.14 -15.86
N GLU A 555 -3.78 38.18 -15.29
CA GLU A 555 -2.71 38.45 -14.31
C GLU A 555 -1.34 38.77 -14.98
N GLU A 556 -1.31 38.92 -16.30
CA GLU A 556 -0.12 39.32 -17.07
C GLU A 556 0.08 40.84 -17.02
N ASN A 557 1.12 41.26 -16.30
CA ASN A 557 1.89 42.44 -16.68
C ASN A 557 3.21 41.93 -17.27
N GLU A 558 3.45 42.25 -18.54
CA GLU A 558 4.73 42.43 -19.23
C GLU A 558 5.83 41.38 -18.93
N ASP A 559 5.89 40.31 -19.74
CA ASP A 559 7.13 39.68 -20.25
C ASP A 559 6.76 38.52 -21.21
N GLU A 560 6.45 38.86 -22.47
CA GLU A 560 6.02 37.95 -23.56
C GLU A 560 7.15 37.07 -24.16
N GLU A 561 8.17 36.65 -23.38
CA GLU A 561 9.31 35.88 -23.96
C GLU A 561 9.59 34.50 -23.32
N ASN A 562 8.72 33.96 -22.47
CA ASN A 562 8.92 32.62 -21.87
C ASN A 562 7.68 31.71 -21.97
N GLU A 563 7.19 31.45 -23.18
CA GLU A 563 6.06 30.53 -23.43
C GLU A 563 6.40 29.03 -23.20
N ASP A 564 7.68 28.66 -23.02
CA ASP A 564 8.09 27.25 -23.06
C ASP A 564 8.19 26.51 -21.71
N ASN A 565 7.97 27.13 -20.54
CA ASN A 565 8.26 26.45 -19.24
C ASN A 565 7.37 26.79 -18.01
N GLY A 566 6.28 27.55 -18.15
CA GLY A 566 5.43 27.92 -17.01
C GLY A 566 4.26 26.96 -16.76
N ASP A 567 4.13 26.40 -15.55
CA ASP A 567 2.93 25.66 -15.14
C ASP A 567 1.68 26.57 -15.21
N TYR A 568 0.67 26.20 -16.02
CA TYR A 568 -0.59 26.95 -16.16
C TYR A 568 -1.55 26.78 -14.95
N LEU A 569 -1.22 25.88 -14.02
CA LEU A 569 -2.00 25.56 -12.83
C LEU A 569 -1.32 26.13 -11.59
N VAL A 570 -2.13 26.56 -10.63
CA VAL A 570 -1.68 27.21 -9.41
C VAL A 570 -2.46 26.68 -8.22
N ASP A 571 -1.75 26.39 -7.13
CA ASP A 571 -2.36 25.92 -5.89
C ASP A 571 -2.55 27.06 -4.88
N GLU A 572 -3.76 27.11 -4.33
CA GLU A 572 -4.19 28.05 -3.31
C GLU A 572 -4.35 27.34 -1.97
N PHE A 573 -3.89 27.99 -0.92
CA PHE A 573 -3.99 27.51 0.45
C PHE A 573 -5.12 28.24 1.17
N MET A 574 -6.18 27.52 1.53
CA MET A 574 -7.41 28.05 2.14
C MET A 574 -7.57 27.51 3.56
N VAL A 575 -7.97 28.38 4.50
CA VAL A 575 -8.21 27.99 5.91
C VAL A 575 -9.68 28.19 6.25
N LEU A 576 -10.36 27.10 6.61
CA LEU A 576 -11.77 27.08 7.00
C LEU A 576 -11.91 26.91 8.52
N ASP A 577 -12.78 27.70 9.16
CA ASP A 577 -13.15 27.54 10.57
C ASP A 577 -14.21 26.42 10.71
N ALA A 578 -13.82 25.30 11.32
CA ALA A 578 -14.71 24.17 11.60
C ALA A 578 -14.98 23.99 13.10
N SER A 579 -14.60 24.96 13.95
CA SER A 579 -14.70 24.86 15.42
C SER A 579 -16.10 24.51 15.92
N LYS A 580 -17.15 25.06 15.29
CA LYS A 580 -18.55 24.83 15.68
C LYS A 580 -19.01 23.39 15.44
N THR A 581 -18.50 22.73 14.40
CA THR A 581 -18.98 21.41 13.93
C THR A 581 -18.91 20.31 14.99
N LYS A 582 -18.05 20.49 16.00
CA LYS A 582 -17.93 19.61 17.17
C LYS A 582 -19.20 19.51 18.01
N TYR A 583 -19.98 20.58 18.05
CA TYR A 583 -21.19 20.68 18.87
C TYR A 583 -22.46 20.32 18.10
N GLY A 584 -22.33 19.90 16.83
CA GLY A 584 -23.47 19.59 15.96
C GLY A 584 -24.40 18.49 16.48
N MET A 585 -23.90 17.56 17.31
CA MET A 585 -24.75 16.54 17.95
C MET A 585 -25.69 17.13 19.02
N GLY A 586 -25.38 18.33 19.54
CA GLY A 586 -26.19 19.03 20.55
C GLY A 586 -27.43 19.74 19.99
N GLY A 587 -27.68 19.65 18.68
CA GLY A 587 -28.85 20.26 18.03
C GLY A 587 -28.68 21.72 17.60
N GLU A 588 -27.45 22.27 17.64
CA GLU A 588 -27.18 23.58 17.05
C GLU A 588 -27.29 23.52 15.52
N GLU A 589 -27.99 24.50 14.92
CA GLU A 589 -28.01 24.67 13.47
C GLU A 589 -26.65 25.19 12.99
N ILE A 590 -25.82 24.28 12.47
CA ILE A 590 -24.49 24.59 11.97
C ILE A 590 -24.47 24.40 10.46
N SER A 591 -24.16 25.47 9.73
CA SER A 591 -23.93 25.43 8.29
C SER A 591 -22.43 25.56 7.99
N PHE A 592 -21.87 24.58 7.27
CA PHE A 592 -20.51 24.66 6.77
C PHE A 592 -20.51 25.22 5.33
N THR A 593 -20.21 26.51 5.19
CA THR A 593 -20.31 27.26 3.93
C THR A 593 -19.02 28.01 3.64
N SER A 594 -18.92 28.64 2.46
CA SER A 594 -17.80 29.54 2.10
C SER A 594 -17.56 30.67 3.10
N ASP A 595 -18.54 31.04 3.93
CA ASP A 595 -18.38 32.04 5.00
C ASP A 595 -17.43 31.59 6.10
N SER A 596 -17.15 30.29 6.17
CA SER A 596 -16.16 29.70 7.09
C SER A 596 -14.72 30.02 6.66
N LEU A 597 -14.49 30.60 5.49
CA LEU A 597 -13.16 30.95 5.00
C LEU A 597 -12.56 32.11 5.79
N MET A 598 -11.45 31.82 6.48
CA MET A 598 -10.71 32.78 7.31
C MET A 598 -9.52 33.40 6.57
N TRP A 599 -8.84 32.62 5.74
CA TRP A 599 -7.61 33.04 5.07
C TRP A 599 -7.42 32.26 3.77
N LYS A 600 -6.86 32.94 2.77
CA LYS A 600 -6.54 32.39 1.45
C LYS A 600 -5.23 32.99 0.94
N TYR A 601 -4.35 32.17 0.36
CA TYR A 601 -3.11 32.61 -0.27
C TYR A 601 -2.78 31.77 -1.50
N ASP A 602 -2.21 32.41 -2.52
CA ASP A 602 -1.86 31.81 -3.80
C ASP A 602 -0.34 31.66 -3.93
N PHE A 603 0.14 30.44 -4.24
CA PHE A 603 1.57 30.11 -4.31
C PHE A 603 2.19 30.23 -5.71
N LYS A 604 1.42 30.58 -6.75
CA LYS A 604 1.85 30.69 -8.16
C LYS A 604 2.50 29.44 -8.77
N SER A 605 2.48 28.31 -8.08
CA SER A 605 2.93 27.01 -8.55
C SER A 605 2.08 25.90 -7.95
N THR A 606 2.18 24.70 -8.50
CA THR A 606 1.46 23.52 -7.97
C THR A 606 2.25 22.84 -6.87
N PHE A 607 1.55 22.18 -5.96
CA PHE A 607 2.14 21.36 -4.91
C PHE A 607 2.30 19.91 -5.38
N ILE A 608 3.47 19.36 -5.09
CA ILE A 608 3.78 17.94 -5.24
C ILE A 608 3.35 17.21 -3.98
N ASP A 609 3.75 17.72 -2.81
CA ASP A 609 3.43 17.11 -1.51
C ASP A 609 3.33 18.18 -0.40
N ILE A 610 2.52 17.88 0.61
CA ILE A 610 2.27 18.73 1.78
C ILE A 610 2.21 17.87 3.03
N ASN A 611 3.02 18.21 4.02
CA ASN A 611 3.06 17.50 5.29
C ASN A 611 2.93 18.46 6.47
N LEU A 612 2.01 18.15 7.40
CA LEU A 612 1.90 18.84 8.68
C LEU A 612 2.68 18.06 9.75
N SER A 613 3.68 18.70 10.36
CA SER A 613 4.35 18.16 11.54
C SER A 613 3.39 18.11 12.73
N GLU A 614 3.55 17.11 13.61
CA GLU A 614 2.66 16.92 14.74
C GLU A 614 2.56 18.20 15.60
N PRO A 615 1.36 18.77 15.77
CA PRO A 615 1.24 20.09 16.36
C PRO A 615 1.55 20.06 17.88
N THR A 616 2.69 20.58 18.29
CA THR A 616 3.09 20.70 19.69
C THR A 616 2.50 21.97 20.30
N LYS A 617 1.67 21.84 21.34
CA LYS A 617 1.12 22.96 22.13
C LYS A 617 0.54 24.13 21.28
N GLY A 618 -0.18 23.82 20.21
CA GLY A 618 -0.82 24.81 19.32
C GLY A 618 0.09 25.54 18.35
N LYS A 619 1.29 25.02 18.14
CA LYS A 619 2.15 25.34 17.00
C LYS A 619 2.28 24.10 16.11
N GLY A 620 2.24 24.29 14.81
CA GLY A 620 2.51 23.25 13.83
C GLY A 620 3.33 23.82 12.69
N GLN A 621 4.03 22.98 11.95
CA GLN A 621 4.77 23.40 10.77
C GLN A 621 4.27 22.64 9.56
N VAL A 622 3.95 23.36 8.50
CA VAL A 622 3.56 22.76 7.22
C VAL A 622 4.74 22.85 6.28
N VAL A 623 5.16 21.71 5.77
CA VAL A 623 6.22 21.59 4.76
C VAL A 623 5.55 21.38 3.42
N ILE A 624 5.84 22.25 2.46
CA ILE A 624 5.27 22.22 1.12
C ILE A 624 6.41 22.06 0.12
N LEU A 625 6.30 21.06 -0.76
CA LEU A 625 7.17 20.90 -1.92
C LEU A 625 6.41 21.33 -3.17
N THR A 626 6.90 22.35 -3.87
CA THR A 626 6.28 22.91 -5.08
C THR A 626 6.89 22.32 -6.35
N SER A 627 6.13 22.36 -7.46
CA SER A 627 6.54 21.88 -8.80
C SER A 627 7.73 22.65 -9.39
N ASP A 628 7.90 23.90 -8.97
CA ASP A 628 9.07 24.73 -9.31
C ASP A 628 10.31 24.44 -8.44
N HIS A 629 10.32 23.30 -7.74
CA HIS A 629 11.41 22.79 -6.93
C HIS A 629 11.77 23.68 -5.72
N ARG A 630 10.78 24.31 -5.10
CA ARG A 630 10.95 25.03 -3.82
C ARG A 630 10.36 24.24 -2.66
N LEU A 631 11.06 24.25 -1.54
CA LEU A 631 10.57 23.72 -0.28
C LEU A 631 10.23 24.90 0.62
N ILE A 632 8.95 25.03 0.98
CA ILE A 632 8.42 26.14 1.79
C ILE A 632 7.97 25.56 3.13
N VAL A 633 8.45 26.15 4.22
CA VAL A 633 8.05 25.80 5.60
C VAL A 633 7.21 26.94 6.15
N LEU A 634 5.94 26.65 6.46
CA LEU A 634 5.00 27.57 7.11
C LEU A 634 4.88 27.22 8.58
N ASP A 635 5.03 28.19 9.46
CA ASP A 635 4.69 28.05 10.88
C ASP A 635 3.21 28.43 11.07
N LEU A 636 2.43 27.50 11.60
CA LEU A 636 1.05 27.68 12.04
C LEU A 636 1.04 27.86 13.56
N SER A 637 0.35 28.89 14.05
CA SER A 637 0.13 29.09 15.48
C SER A 637 -1.28 29.58 15.77
N THR A 638 -1.91 29.04 16.81
CA THR A 638 -3.24 29.47 17.25
C THR A 638 -3.17 30.55 18.31
N ASN A 639 -4.13 31.48 18.31
CA ASN A 639 -4.32 32.51 19.33
C ASN A 639 -3.06 33.36 19.60
N ARG A 640 -2.40 33.82 18.54
CA ARG A 640 -1.19 34.64 18.67
C ARG A 640 -1.54 36.11 18.81
N LEU A 641 -0.97 36.71 19.85
CA LEU A 641 -0.95 38.14 20.09
C LEU A 641 0.24 38.77 19.38
N ILE A 642 -0.02 39.66 18.43
CA ILE A 642 1.03 40.43 17.76
C ILE A 642 0.87 41.89 18.16
N LYS A 643 1.86 42.38 18.90
CA LYS A 643 2.01 43.79 19.23
C LYS A 643 2.80 44.45 18.10
N SER A 644 2.12 45.21 17.26
CA SER A 644 2.76 46.23 16.41
C SER A 644 2.91 47.52 17.22
N ASP A 645 3.84 48.40 16.83
CA ASP A 645 4.13 49.67 17.54
C ASP A 645 2.89 50.55 17.79
N THR A 646 1.80 50.34 17.05
CA THR A 646 0.55 51.13 17.15
C THR A 646 -0.69 50.33 17.57
N ASP A 647 -0.71 48.99 17.49
CA ASP A 647 -1.90 48.16 17.74
C ASP A 647 -1.59 46.72 18.22
N ILE A 648 -2.48 46.17 19.05
CA ILE A 648 -2.47 44.75 19.47
C ILE A 648 -3.50 43.97 18.64
N LYS A 649 -3.04 43.23 17.62
CA LYS A 649 -3.90 42.38 16.80
C LYS A 649 -3.94 40.95 17.36
N HIS A 650 -5.16 40.43 17.54
CA HIS A 650 -5.41 39.05 17.96
C HIS A 650 -5.76 38.21 16.74
N TYR A 651 -4.89 37.25 16.41
CA TYR A 651 -5.14 36.31 15.33
C TYR A 651 -5.57 34.96 15.89
N LYS A 652 -6.76 34.47 15.48
CA LYS A 652 -7.22 33.11 15.81
C LYS A 652 -6.26 32.05 15.28
N ILE A 653 -5.81 32.23 14.04
CA ILE A 653 -4.74 31.47 13.41
C ILE A 653 -3.75 32.46 12.80
N PHE A 654 -2.46 32.24 13.06
CA PHE A 654 -1.36 33.01 12.51
C PHE A 654 -0.45 32.10 11.71
N ILE A 655 -0.25 32.47 10.45
CA ILE A 655 0.55 31.74 9.47
C ILE A 655 1.73 32.62 9.07
N SER A 656 2.94 32.11 9.20
CA SER A 656 4.16 32.82 8.76
C SER A 656 5.08 31.89 7.99
N VAL A 657 5.71 32.40 6.92
CA VAL A 657 6.77 31.67 6.22
C VAL A 657 8.02 31.68 7.10
N ASN A 658 8.50 30.51 7.48
CA ASN A 658 9.71 30.33 8.27
C ASN A 658 10.94 30.22 7.36
N LYS A 659 10.87 29.32 6.37
CA LYS A 659 12.00 29.02 5.47
C LYS A 659 11.54 28.69 4.07
N THR A 660 12.30 29.16 3.08
CA THR A 660 12.17 28.78 1.67
C THR A 660 13.51 28.26 1.18
N VAL A 661 13.56 27.03 0.68
CA VAL A 661 14.78 26.39 0.15
C VAL A 661 14.56 26.12 -1.33
N ASN A 662 15.47 26.57 -2.19
CA ASN A 662 15.45 26.24 -3.60
C ASN A 662 16.24 24.95 -3.85
N LEU A 663 15.60 23.95 -4.46
CA LEU A 663 16.16 22.62 -4.72
C LEU A 663 16.56 22.42 -6.20
N SER A 664 16.54 23.48 -7.01
CA SER A 664 16.90 23.43 -8.43
C SER A 664 18.28 22.79 -8.70
N SER A 665 19.24 22.96 -7.78
CA SER A 665 20.58 22.36 -7.87
C SER A 665 20.61 20.83 -7.73
N ILE A 666 19.58 20.24 -7.13
CA ILE A 666 19.51 18.80 -6.81
C ILE A 666 18.71 18.02 -7.87
N ASN A 667 18.02 18.71 -8.78
CA ASN A 667 17.14 18.12 -9.80
C ASN A 667 17.87 17.12 -10.74
N THR A 668 19.19 17.25 -10.91
CA THR A 668 19.98 16.28 -11.68
C THR A 668 20.11 14.92 -10.98
N LYS A 669 20.08 14.92 -9.65
CA LYS A 669 20.28 13.74 -8.78
C LYS A 669 18.96 13.10 -8.32
N ILE A 670 17.91 13.89 -8.11
CA ILE A 670 16.59 13.41 -7.68
C ILE A 670 15.51 13.95 -8.61
N GLU A 671 14.61 13.07 -9.02
CA GLU A 671 13.39 13.43 -9.73
C GLU A 671 12.33 13.87 -8.71
N LEU A 672 12.35 15.17 -8.37
CA LEU A 672 11.49 15.75 -7.33
C LEU A 672 9.99 15.62 -7.62
N ASN A 673 9.61 15.51 -8.90
CA ASN A 673 8.22 15.32 -9.32
C ASN A 673 7.64 13.96 -8.92
N GLU A 674 8.49 12.98 -8.61
CA GLU A 674 8.07 11.65 -8.18
C GLU A 674 7.97 11.54 -6.65
N VAL A 675 8.16 12.62 -5.89
CA VAL A 675 8.07 12.57 -4.43
C VAL A 675 6.62 12.32 -3.99
N VAL A 676 6.43 11.28 -3.17
CA VAL A 676 5.13 10.90 -2.60
C VAL A 676 4.96 11.44 -1.18
N GLN A 677 6.05 11.54 -0.42
CA GLN A 677 6.00 11.99 0.97
C GLN A 677 7.28 12.75 1.34
N THR A 678 7.09 13.93 1.90
CA THR A 678 8.10 14.83 2.43
C THR A 678 7.90 14.99 3.92
N SER A 679 8.98 15.07 4.68
CA SER A 679 8.89 15.41 6.10
C SER A 679 10.11 16.20 6.55
N MET A 680 9.97 16.90 7.67
CA MET A 680 11.03 17.70 8.27
C MET A 680 11.43 17.12 9.61
N ILE A 681 12.75 17.02 9.84
CA ILE A 681 13.33 16.55 11.10
C ILE A 681 14.10 17.68 11.77
N ASN A 682 13.91 17.83 13.09
CA ASN A 682 14.63 18.80 13.94
C ASN A 682 14.63 20.24 13.39
N ASN A 683 13.56 20.62 12.68
CA ASN A 683 13.40 21.90 11.99
C ASN A 683 14.56 22.29 11.06
N ARG A 684 15.33 21.30 10.55
CA ARG A 684 16.54 21.55 9.76
C ARG A 684 16.75 20.61 8.59
N HIS A 685 16.46 19.32 8.77
CA HIS A 685 16.70 18.29 7.77
C HIS A 685 15.38 17.90 7.10
N PHE A 686 15.45 17.42 5.86
CA PHE A 686 14.25 16.97 5.13
C PHE A 686 14.42 15.54 4.65
N LEU A 687 13.35 14.76 4.71
CA LEU A 687 13.28 13.43 4.12
C LEU A 687 12.33 13.45 2.93
N PHE A 688 12.73 12.77 1.87
CA PHE A 688 11.94 12.57 0.65
C PHE A 688 11.79 11.07 0.39
N LEU A 689 10.55 10.62 0.21
CA LEU A 689 10.21 9.31 -0.32
C LEU A 689 9.71 9.47 -1.75
N LEU A 690 10.39 8.84 -2.70
CA LEU A 690 9.96 8.81 -4.10
C LEU A 690 8.94 7.71 -4.33
N SER A 691 8.13 7.85 -5.37
CA SER A 691 7.17 6.83 -5.81
C SER A 691 7.88 5.52 -6.17
N THR A 692 9.15 5.57 -6.58
CA THR A 692 10.01 4.41 -6.84
C THR A 692 10.45 3.66 -5.59
N GLY A 693 10.20 4.20 -4.39
CA GLY A 693 10.56 3.61 -3.09
C GLY A 693 11.96 3.98 -2.59
N ASP A 694 12.67 4.87 -3.28
CA ASP A 694 13.93 5.43 -2.81
C ASP A 694 13.69 6.50 -1.73
N ILE A 695 14.43 6.41 -0.62
CA ILE A 695 14.41 7.41 0.46
C ILE A 695 15.70 8.21 0.47
N TYR A 696 15.55 9.53 0.47
CA TYR A 696 16.65 10.48 0.55
C TYR A 696 16.52 11.39 1.77
N LEU A 697 17.66 11.65 2.42
CA LEU A 697 17.84 12.65 3.47
C LEU A 697 18.59 13.85 2.91
N LEU A 698 17.95 15.01 2.99
CA LEU A 698 18.57 16.30 2.75
C LEU A 698 19.06 16.87 4.10
N LYS A 699 20.34 16.64 4.38
CA LYS A 699 20.98 17.01 5.64
C LYS A 699 21.55 18.43 5.55
N ASN A 700 21.16 19.29 6.49
CA ASN A 700 21.77 20.62 6.63
C ASN A 700 23.13 20.51 7.35
N GLN A 701 24.17 21.11 6.78
CA GLN A 701 25.55 21.07 7.30
C GLN A 701 25.80 22.02 8.49
N GLN A 702 24.81 22.78 8.97
CA GLN A 702 25.02 23.66 10.12
C GLN A 702 25.39 22.88 11.39
N SER A 703 26.67 22.96 11.78
CA SER A 703 27.23 22.40 13.01
C SER A 703 26.46 22.88 14.25
N ARG A 704 26.25 21.99 15.23
CA ARG A 704 25.62 22.25 16.55
C ARG A 704 26.28 23.36 17.39
N THR A 705 27.39 23.95 16.96
CA THR A 705 28.14 24.97 17.72
C THR A 705 27.71 26.39 17.37
N THR A 706 26.54 26.81 17.86
CA THR A 706 26.25 28.23 18.08
C THR A 706 26.49 28.59 19.53
N SER A 707 27.76 28.56 19.94
CA SER A 707 28.21 29.27 21.13
C SER A 707 29.56 29.91 20.78
N ILE A 708 29.51 31.24 20.61
CA ILE A 708 30.65 32.16 20.45
C ILE A 708 31.29 32.14 19.06
N ARG A 709 30.82 33.02 18.16
CA ARG A 709 31.51 33.39 16.90
C ARG A 709 32.30 34.68 17.14
N THR A 710 33.63 34.63 17.07
CA THR A 710 34.52 35.79 17.31
C THR A 710 35.07 36.46 16.04
N ASN A 711 34.82 35.94 14.83
CA ASN A 711 35.39 36.50 13.61
C ASN A 711 34.33 37.04 12.61
N PRO A 712 34.42 38.31 12.16
CA PRO A 712 33.44 38.93 11.25
C PRO A 712 33.41 38.32 9.84
N VAL A 713 34.49 37.68 9.40
CA VAL A 713 34.66 37.21 8.00
C VAL A 713 33.87 35.93 7.69
N GLU A 714 33.54 35.12 8.70
CA GLU A 714 32.74 33.89 8.52
C GLU A 714 31.22 34.12 8.53
N SER A 715 30.78 35.34 8.80
CA SER A 715 29.35 35.72 8.76
C SER A 715 28.78 35.87 7.34
N MET A 716 29.65 35.85 6.31
CA MET A 716 29.27 36.03 4.90
C MET A 716 29.14 34.73 4.09
N LYS A 717 29.31 33.53 4.69
CA LYS A 717 29.04 32.27 3.97
C LYS A 717 27.54 31.96 3.95
N PRO A 718 26.98 31.46 2.82
CA PRO A 718 25.55 31.17 2.71
C PRO A 718 25.12 30.17 3.79
N SER A 719 24.07 30.54 4.52
CA SER A 719 23.75 29.94 5.82
C SER A 719 23.10 28.56 5.77
N ASN A 720 22.81 27.98 4.60
CA ASN A 720 22.16 26.67 4.49
C ASN A 720 22.77 25.87 3.35
N ILE A 721 23.89 25.18 3.60
CA ILE A 721 24.41 24.17 2.70
C ILE A 721 23.73 22.84 3.04
N TYR A 722 23.17 22.19 2.03
CA TYR A 722 22.51 20.90 2.18
C TYR A 722 23.25 19.82 1.40
N ASP A 723 23.41 18.67 2.04
CA ASP A 723 23.87 17.45 1.39
C ASP A 723 22.72 16.49 1.22
N LEU A 724 22.75 15.79 0.09
CA LEU A 724 21.77 14.78 -0.23
C LEU A 724 22.37 13.39 -0.03
N VAL A 725 21.75 12.60 0.84
CA VAL A 725 22.16 11.22 1.17
C VAL A 725 21.03 10.27 0.82
N LYS A 726 21.31 9.19 0.09
CA LYS A 726 20.35 8.09 -0.10
C LYS A 726 20.42 7.16 1.11
N LEU A 727 19.30 6.91 1.78
CA LEU A 727 19.24 6.05 2.96
C LEU A 727 18.90 4.60 2.60
N HIS A 728 17.82 4.39 1.86
CA HIS A 728 17.31 3.05 1.55
C HIS A 728 16.55 3.05 0.21
N SER A 729 16.32 1.88 -0.36
CA SER A 729 15.45 1.64 -1.53
C SER A 729 14.32 0.67 -1.18
N ASN A 730 13.28 0.56 -2.00
CA ASN A 730 12.17 -0.37 -1.81
C ASN A 730 11.27 -0.09 -0.59
N ILE A 731 11.13 1.18 -0.19
CA ILE A 731 10.27 1.57 0.92
C ILE A 731 8.88 1.98 0.40
N GLU A 732 7.81 1.47 1.01
CA GLU A 732 6.43 1.82 0.65
C GLU A 732 5.95 3.09 1.34
N PHE A 733 6.25 3.22 2.63
CA PHE A 733 5.90 4.39 3.43
C PHE A 733 6.85 4.52 4.63
N PHE A 734 6.89 5.73 5.20
CA PHE A 734 7.53 5.95 6.49
C PHE A 734 6.66 6.79 7.42
N LYS A 735 6.86 6.61 8.72
CA LYS A 735 6.16 7.37 9.76
C LYS A 735 7.11 7.63 10.93
N PHE A 736 6.81 8.69 11.67
CA PHE A 736 7.50 9.01 12.92
C PHE A 736 6.68 8.51 14.10
N LYS A 737 7.38 8.11 15.16
CA LYS A 737 6.76 7.83 16.45
C LYS A 737 7.68 8.27 17.57
N THR A 738 7.16 9.10 18.46
CA THR A 738 7.85 9.42 19.72
C THR A 738 7.46 8.38 20.77
N ILE A 739 8.46 7.73 21.36
CA ILE A 739 8.27 6.75 22.43
C ILE A 739 8.85 7.33 23.72
N LYS A 740 8.06 7.27 24.80
CA LYS A 740 8.49 7.68 26.13
C LYS A 740 9.17 6.50 26.82
N PHE A 741 10.50 6.58 26.93
CA PHE A 741 11.27 5.77 27.87
C PHE A 741 11.48 6.60 29.16
N GLU A 742 12.70 6.71 29.67
CA GLU A 742 13.07 7.76 30.63
C GLU A 742 13.06 9.15 29.97
N ASN A 743 13.51 9.21 28.72
CA ASN A 743 13.46 10.38 27.85
C ASN A 743 12.49 10.15 26.67
N GLU A 744 11.97 11.22 26.09
CA GLU A 744 11.21 11.16 24.84
C GLU A 744 12.19 10.96 23.68
N ILE A 745 12.17 9.78 23.05
CA ILE A 745 13.02 9.45 21.91
C ILE A 745 12.14 9.33 20.67
N GLU A 746 12.54 9.98 19.59
CA GLU A 746 11.86 9.95 18.30
C GLU A 746 12.47 8.88 17.40
N PHE A 747 11.61 8.01 16.86
CA PHE A 747 11.97 6.97 15.90
C PHE A 747 11.30 7.23 14.56
N ILE A 748 12.00 6.88 13.50
CA ILE A 748 11.44 6.74 12.16
C ILE A 748 11.37 5.26 11.82
N TYR A 749 10.27 4.83 11.22
CA TYR A 749 10.14 3.48 10.73
C TYR A 749 9.73 3.41 9.27
N LEU A 750 10.43 2.57 8.54
CA LEU A 750 10.35 2.39 7.10
C LEU A 750 9.81 0.98 6.83
N PHE A 751 8.76 0.87 6.03
CA PHE A 751 8.24 -0.44 5.63
C PHE A 751 8.75 -0.82 4.24
N ASN A 752 9.51 -1.92 4.14
CA ASN A 752 10.13 -2.38 2.89
C ASN A 752 9.31 -3.46 2.13
N GLY A 753 8.06 -3.68 2.55
CA GLY A 753 7.19 -4.73 2.02
C GLY A 753 7.22 -6.05 2.82
N GLN A 754 8.27 -6.38 3.57
CA GLN A 754 8.31 -7.63 4.36
C GLN A 754 8.69 -7.38 5.82
N GLU A 755 9.50 -6.36 6.04
CA GLU A 755 10.05 -5.96 7.32
C GLU A 755 9.85 -4.47 7.54
N ILE A 756 9.85 -4.09 8.81
CA ILE A 756 9.92 -2.71 9.24
C ILE A 756 11.33 -2.46 9.73
N LEU A 757 11.97 -1.45 9.15
CA LEU A 757 13.27 -0.95 9.55
C LEU A 757 13.06 0.26 10.45
N VAL A 758 13.49 0.19 11.71
CA VAL A 758 13.36 1.30 12.66
C VAL A 758 14.72 1.93 12.91
N TYR A 759 14.79 3.26 12.79
CA TYR A 759 15.97 4.04 13.11
C TYR A 759 15.67 5.06 14.21
N GLU A 760 16.62 5.25 15.11
CA GLU A 760 16.62 6.40 16.02
C GLU A 760 16.97 7.67 15.21
N VAL A 761 16.13 8.70 15.29
CA VAL A 761 16.26 9.89 14.42
C VAL A 761 17.60 10.63 14.64
N SER A 762 18.06 10.71 15.90
CA SER A 762 19.33 11.34 16.24
C SER A 762 20.52 10.59 15.64
N GLU A 763 20.54 9.26 15.77
CA GLU A 763 21.60 8.39 15.25
C GLU A 763 21.62 8.38 13.72
N LEU A 764 20.44 8.37 13.08
CA LEU A 764 20.30 8.46 11.63
C LEU A 764 20.91 9.74 11.06
N ILE A 765 20.73 10.89 11.74
CA ILE A 765 21.35 12.13 11.31
C ILE A 765 22.85 12.09 11.52
N GLU A 766 23.34 11.57 12.64
CA GLU A 766 24.77 11.60 12.98
C GLU A 766 25.59 10.68 12.06
N LYS A 767 25.16 9.42 11.86
CA LYS A 767 25.89 8.37 11.13
C LYS A 767 25.67 8.34 9.61
N SER A 768 24.81 9.21 9.05
CA SER A 768 24.45 9.16 7.61
C SER A 768 25.62 9.38 6.63
N TYR A 769 26.78 9.87 7.07
CA TYR A 769 27.91 10.20 6.19
C TYR A 769 28.91 9.05 5.99
N ASP A 770 29.00 8.09 6.92
CA ASP A 770 30.13 7.15 6.97
C ASP A 770 30.03 6.00 5.94
N ASN A 771 28.88 5.83 5.28
CA ASN A 771 28.66 4.71 4.36
C ASN A 771 29.17 4.94 2.92
N ASN A 772 29.63 6.13 2.54
CA ASN A 772 30.01 6.42 1.14
C ASN A 772 31.51 6.26 0.80
N ASN A 773 32.39 6.05 1.79
CA ASN A 773 33.86 6.06 1.54
C ASN A 773 34.55 4.69 1.53
N ASN A 774 33.86 3.57 1.81
CA ASN A 774 34.55 2.26 1.94
C ASN A 774 34.54 1.39 0.67
N ASN A 775 34.07 1.87 -0.47
CA ASN A 775 34.13 1.11 -1.73
C ASN A 775 35.33 1.44 -2.63
N ASN A 776 36.24 2.33 -2.21
CA ASN A 776 37.46 2.64 -2.96
C ASN A 776 38.63 2.89 -2.00
N ASN A 777 39.35 1.83 -1.62
CA ASN A 777 40.82 1.84 -1.47
C ASN A 777 41.30 0.43 -1.12
N ASP A 778 41.54 -0.34 -2.18
CA ASP A 778 42.45 -1.47 -2.14
C ASP A 778 43.88 -0.98 -1.85
N ASN A 779 44.51 -1.69 -0.91
CA ASN A 779 45.95 -1.98 -0.85
C ASN A 779 46.92 -0.80 -0.64
N ASN A 780 47.30 -0.57 0.62
CA ASN A 780 48.70 -0.57 1.10
C ASN A 780 48.78 0.13 2.46
N ASP A 781 48.94 -0.62 3.55
CA ASP A 781 50.06 -0.40 4.47
C ASP A 781 50.13 -1.50 5.54
N ASN A 782 51.27 -2.21 5.52
CA ASN A 782 51.67 -3.20 6.50
C ASN A 782 52.17 -2.49 7.76
N GLY A 783 51.49 -2.68 8.89
CA GLY A 783 51.93 -2.17 10.20
C GLY A 783 51.35 -2.98 11.35
N SER A 784 51.94 -4.12 11.64
CA SER A 784 51.61 -4.98 12.78
C SER A 784 51.85 -4.27 14.13
N ILE A 785 50.82 -4.16 14.97
CA ILE A 785 50.96 -3.95 16.41
C ILE A 785 50.11 -5.02 17.10
N ASN A 786 50.81 -5.93 17.80
CA ASN A 786 50.25 -7.01 18.61
C ASN A 786 49.23 -6.47 19.63
N LYS A 787 47.98 -6.94 19.56
CA LYS A 787 46.92 -6.76 20.57
C LYS A 787 46.49 -8.15 21.11
N PRO A 788 46.08 -8.24 22.38
CA PRO A 788 45.79 -9.51 23.07
C PRO A 788 44.48 -10.18 22.58
N GLU A 789 44.47 -11.51 22.57
CA GLU A 789 43.49 -12.42 21.93
C GLU A 789 42.05 -12.44 22.50
N ASP A 790 41.61 -11.49 23.33
CA ASP A 790 40.26 -11.54 23.96
C ASP A 790 39.44 -10.24 23.84
N VAL A 791 39.75 -9.37 22.88
CA VAL A 791 38.93 -8.19 22.58
C VAL A 791 38.38 -8.31 21.17
N LEU A 792 37.12 -8.77 21.09
CA LEU A 792 36.31 -8.81 19.88
C LEU A 792 36.38 -7.46 19.12
N GLU A 793 36.55 -7.55 17.81
CA GLU A 793 36.61 -6.45 16.82
C GLU A 793 35.28 -5.66 16.74
N PHE A 794 34.88 -4.98 17.82
CA PHE A 794 33.67 -4.14 17.84
C PHE A 794 33.92 -2.70 17.37
N GLU A 795 35.18 -2.29 17.16
CA GLU A 795 35.49 -0.89 16.83
C GLU A 795 35.28 -0.54 15.34
N GLU A 796 35.27 -1.53 14.43
CA GLU A 796 35.09 -1.26 12.98
C GLU A 796 33.62 -1.15 12.54
N GLU A 797 32.65 -1.63 13.34
CA GLU A 797 31.21 -1.57 13.01
C GLU A 797 30.45 -0.42 13.69
N MET A 798 31.03 0.24 14.70
CA MET A 798 30.39 1.33 15.46
C MET A 798 29.99 2.56 14.62
N GLY A 799 30.55 2.71 13.41
CA GLY A 799 30.24 3.80 12.48
C GLY A 799 29.08 3.53 11.50
N LYS A 800 28.61 2.29 11.34
CA LYS A 800 27.56 1.97 10.36
C LYS A 800 26.15 2.19 10.92
N LEU A 801 25.26 2.76 10.11
CA LEU A 801 23.86 3.01 10.49
C LEU A 801 23.05 1.70 10.46
N LEU A 802 22.94 1.07 11.63
CA LEU A 802 22.15 -0.12 11.98
C LEU A 802 20.61 0.11 12.04
N PRO A 803 19.71 -0.45 11.20
CA PRO A 803 18.28 -0.49 11.55
C PRO A 803 17.94 -1.61 12.53
N ILE A 804 16.93 -1.38 13.37
CA ILE A 804 16.20 -2.46 14.04
C ILE A 804 15.27 -3.10 13.00
N CYS A 805 15.51 -4.37 12.66
CA CYS A 805 14.73 -5.10 11.66
C CYS A 805 13.60 -5.89 12.32
N ILE A 806 12.35 -5.62 11.93
CA ILE A 806 11.16 -6.28 12.48
C ILE A 806 10.42 -6.99 11.34
N HIS A 807 10.45 -8.32 11.34
CA HIS A 807 9.69 -9.14 10.40
C HIS A 807 8.20 -9.01 10.65
N THR A 808 7.41 -8.93 9.59
CA THR A 808 5.95 -8.72 9.71
C THR A 808 5.14 -10.02 9.73
N ASP A 809 5.72 -11.16 9.35
CA ASP A 809 5.10 -12.50 9.36
C ASP A 809 3.68 -12.51 8.74
N GLY A 810 3.51 -11.85 7.59
CA GLY A 810 2.22 -11.76 6.89
C GLY A 810 1.24 -10.71 7.43
N MET A 811 1.51 -10.11 8.59
CA MET A 811 0.71 -8.99 9.11
C MET A 811 1.09 -7.68 8.42
N GLN A 812 0.14 -6.99 7.80
CA GLN A 812 0.45 -5.68 7.21
C GLN A 812 0.47 -4.58 8.29
N PRO A 813 1.64 -3.95 8.54
CA PRO A 813 1.79 -3.01 9.64
C PRO A 813 1.15 -1.66 9.34
N PHE A 814 0.56 -1.07 10.37
CA PHE A 814 -0.19 0.17 10.26
C PHE A 814 0.35 1.27 11.17
N GLU A 815 0.57 0.94 12.44
CA GLU A 815 1.05 1.87 13.46
C GLU A 815 1.84 1.14 14.56
N PHE A 816 2.80 1.84 15.15
CA PHE A 816 3.33 1.47 16.45
C PHE A 816 2.42 2.00 17.56
N ASP A 817 1.88 1.08 18.36
CA ASP A 817 1.11 1.41 19.55
C ASP A 817 2.03 1.32 20.77
N ALA A 818 2.49 2.50 21.21
CA ALA A 818 3.02 2.67 22.54
C ALA A 818 1.82 3.10 23.41
N ILE A 819 1.14 2.13 24.02
CA ILE A 819 0.00 2.42 24.91
C ILE A 819 0.49 3.38 26.00
N PHE A 820 -0.20 4.51 26.17
CA PHE A 820 -0.01 5.39 27.32
C PHE A 820 -0.14 4.53 28.60
N ASN A 821 0.94 4.41 29.37
CA ASN A 821 1.13 3.63 30.61
C ASN A 821 2.16 2.48 30.56
N HIS A 822 3.12 2.47 29.62
CA HIS A 822 4.30 1.56 29.66
C HIS A 822 3.96 0.05 29.77
N LYS A 823 2.79 -0.40 29.30
CA LYS A 823 2.40 -1.81 29.41
C LYS A 823 3.05 -2.69 28.35
N SER A 824 3.02 -2.26 27.09
CA SER A 824 3.58 -2.98 25.96
C SER A 824 4.03 -2.03 24.85
N LEU A 825 4.97 -2.50 24.04
CA LEU A 825 5.33 -1.90 22.76
C LEU A 825 4.94 -2.90 21.68
N ASP A 826 3.84 -2.60 21.00
CA ASP A 826 3.23 -3.51 20.02
C ASP A 826 3.22 -2.87 18.63
N LEU A 827 3.50 -3.70 17.63
CA LEU A 827 3.20 -3.41 16.24
C LEU A 827 1.74 -3.81 15.97
N ILE A 828 0.94 -2.83 15.54
CA ILE A 828 -0.44 -3.06 15.12
C ILE A 828 -0.48 -3.19 13.60
N GLY A 829 -1.15 -4.24 13.13
CA GLY A 829 -1.41 -4.44 11.71
C GLY A 829 -2.77 -5.08 11.46
N LEU A 830 -3.05 -5.29 10.18
CA LEU A 830 -4.24 -5.99 9.72
C LEU A 830 -3.87 -7.40 9.26
N ASN A 831 -4.71 -8.36 9.63
CA ASN A 831 -4.67 -9.72 9.12
C ASN A 831 -6.02 -10.12 8.54
N THR A 832 -6.00 -10.91 7.48
CA THR A 832 -7.18 -11.50 6.85
C THR A 832 -7.51 -12.80 7.59
N LEU A 833 -8.68 -12.88 8.22
CA LEU A 833 -9.19 -14.12 8.80
C LEU A 833 -10.23 -14.74 7.88
N ALA A 834 -10.03 -16.01 7.53
CA ALA A 834 -11.04 -16.84 6.90
C ALA A 834 -11.68 -17.75 7.97
N ILE A 835 -13.00 -17.85 7.97
CA ILE A 835 -13.76 -18.68 8.90
C ILE A 835 -14.80 -19.44 8.10
N ASN A 836 -14.79 -20.77 8.16
CA ASN A 836 -15.85 -21.58 7.58
C ASN A 836 -17.00 -21.74 8.58
N LYS A 837 -18.18 -21.20 8.27
CA LYS A 837 -19.40 -21.40 9.08
C LYS A 837 -20.42 -22.26 8.33
N PRO A 838 -20.36 -23.60 8.47
CA PRO A 838 -21.21 -24.51 7.69
C PRO A 838 -22.71 -24.32 7.96
N LYS A 839 -23.10 -23.86 9.16
CA LYS A 839 -24.52 -23.67 9.54
C LYS A 839 -25.15 -22.35 9.06
N SER A 840 -24.33 -21.35 8.68
CA SER A 840 -24.81 -20.00 8.33
C SER A 840 -24.44 -19.59 6.91
N GLY A 841 -24.11 -20.55 6.03
CA GLY A 841 -23.96 -20.28 4.60
C GLY A 841 -22.52 -20.14 4.08
N GLY A 842 -21.53 -20.78 4.70
CA GLY A 842 -20.25 -21.05 4.03
C GLY A 842 -19.02 -20.26 4.50
N LEU A 843 -18.05 -20.11 3.61
CA LEU A 843 -16.80 -19.36 3.82
C LEU A 843 -17.07 -17.89 4.15
N PHE A 844 -16.43 -17.36 5.18
CA PHE A 844 -16.50 -15.96 5.60
C PHE A 844 -15.09 -15.37 5.73
N ILE A 845 -14.83 -14.28 5.00
CA ILE A 845 -13.55 -13.56 5.05
C ILE A 845 -13.76 -12.21 5.73
N ARG A 846 -12.89 -11.89 6.70
CA ARG A 846 -12.92 -10.60 7.39
C ARG A 846 -11.52 -10.16 7.81
N ASN A 847 -11.26 -8.86 7.66
CA ASN A 847 -10.06 -8.22 8.20
C ASN A 847 -10.18 -7.97 9.70
N THR A 848 -9.17 -8.36 10.46
CA THR A 848 -9.06 -8.13 11.90
C THR A 848 -7.74 -7.48 12.26
N ILE A 849 -7.70 -6.84 13.42
CA ILE A 849 -6.50 -6.17 13.93
C ILE A 849 -5.66 -7.22 14.67
N SER A 850 -4.43 -7.41 14.21
CA SER A 850 -3.43 -8.29 14.85
C SER A 850 -2.36 -7.46 15.56
N ARG A 851 -1.77 -8.06 16.59
CA ARG A 851 -0.71 -7.46 17.41
C ARG A 851 0.53 -8.33 17.38
N LYS A 852 1.69 -7.71 17.22
CA LYS A 852 2.99 -8.35 17.41
C LYS A 852 3.77 -7.57 18.46
N LEU A 853 4.20 -8.25 19.53
CA LEU A 853 5.10 -7.65 20.52
C LEU A 853 6.45 -7.42 19.85
N ILE A 854 6.98 -6.20 19.93
CA ILE A 854 8.24 -5.82 19.27
C ILE A 854 9.34 -5.39 20.24
N LEU A 855 9.01 -5.25 21.53
CA LEU A 855 9.96 -4.83 22.56
C LEU A 855 11.20 -5.75 22.61
N ASN A 856 11.04 -7.04 22.34
CA ASN A 856 12.13 -8.00 22.23
C ASN A 856 13.16 -7.59 21.16
N ASN A 857 12.72 -7.09 20.00
CA ASN A 857 13.64 -6.69 18.92
C ASN A 857 14.46 -5.44 19.30
N PHE A 858 13.87 -4.52 20.07
CA PHE A 858 14.58 -3.34 20.58
C PHE A 858 15.65 -3.73 21.61
N ILE A 859 15.34 -4.67 22.51
CA ILE A 859 16.29 -5.19 23.49
C ILE A 859 17.41 -5.95 22.79
N GLU A 860 17.09 -6.80 21.81
CA GLU A 860 18.07 -7.55 21.02
C GLU A 860 19.04 -6.63 20.28
N PHE A 861 18.54 -5.56 19.66
CA PHE A 861 19.38 -4.57 18.99
C PHE A 861 20.32 -3.84 19.96
N ASP A 862 19.80 -3.35 21.09
CA ASP A 862 20.63 -2.65 22.08
C ASP A 862 21.65 -3.60 22.73
N LEU A 863 21.36 -4.91 22.85
CA LEU A 863 22.30 -5.93 23.30
C LEU A 863 23.45 -6.18 22.31
N LEU A 864 23.16 -6.18 21.01
CA LEU A 864 24.14 -6.44 19.96
C LEU A 864 25.02 -5.21 19.68
N HIS A 865 24.41 -4.03 19.59
CA HIS A 865 25.06 -2.84 19.03
C HIS A 865 25.32 -1.72 20.04
N LYS A 866 24.71 -1.72 21.23
CA LYS A 866 24.98 -0.73 22.29
C LYS A 866 25.74 -1.36 23.47
N GLY A 867 26.71 -0.63 24.00
CA GLY A 867 27.73 -1.18 24.91
C GLY A 867 27.32 -1.29 26.37
N ASP A 868 26.43 -0.42 26.86
CA ASP A 868 26.13 -0.31 28.29
C ASP A 868 24.84 -1.08 28.66
N LEU A 869 25.02 -2.25 29.29
CA LEU A 869 23.94 -3.13 29.74
C LEU A 869 23.10 -2.49 30.86
N GLU A 870 23.70 -1.68 31.73
CA GLU A 870 22.99 -1.02 32.84
C GLU A 870 22.04 0.06 32.30
N SER A 871 22.49 0.81 31.28
CA SER A 871 21.63 1.79 30.60
C SER A 871 20.45 1.14 29.87
N SER A 872 20.67 0.02 29.19
CA SER A 872 19.62 -0.74 28.51
C SER A 872 18.62 -1.32 29.53
N PHE A 873 19.10 -1.83 30.66
CA PHE A 873 18.24 -2.31 31.76
C PHE A 873 17.32 -1.20 32.27
N LYS A 874 17.88 -0.03 32.65
CA LYS A 874 17.09 1.11 33.15
C LYS A 874 16.07 1.60 32.14
N LYS A 875 16.44 1.66 30.85
CA LYS A 875 15.57 2.07 29.75
C LYS A 875 14.32 1.20 29.60
N TYR A 876 14.44 -0.12 29.78
CA TYR A 876 13.35 -1.07 29.51
C TYR A 876 12.68 -1.68 30.75
N ALA A 877 13.28 -1.57 31.94
CA ALA A 877 12.75 -2.17 33.18
C ALA A 877 11.33 -1.72 33.55
N ASN A 878 10.93 -0.51 33.14
CA ASN A 878 9.61 0.04 33.43
C ASN A 878 8.45 -0.65 32.68
N PHE A 879 8.74 -1.50 31.68
CA PHE A 879 7.71 -2.19 30.91
C PHE A 879 7.24 -3.48 31.60
N GLN A 880 5.92 -3.66 31.71
CA GLN A 880 5.34 -4.88 32.33
C GLN A 880 5.75 -6.17 31.63
N ASN A 881 5.89 -6.12 30.30
CA ASN A 881 6.27 -7.28 29.48
C ASN A 881 7.78 -7.54 29.43
N PHE A 882 8.62 -6.76 30.13
CA PHE A 882 10.07 -6.86 30.02
C PHE A 882 10.61 -8.26 30.35
N HIS A 883 10.17 -8.85 31.46
CA HIS A 883 10.58 -10.22 31.85
C HIS A 883 10.19 -11.27 30.81
N TYR A 884 9.01 -11.13 30.20
CA TYR A 884 8.54 -12.02 29.15
C TYR A 884 9.33 -11.85 27.84
N CYS A 885 9.76 -10.62 27.50
CA CYS A 885 10.63 -10.37 26.35
C CYS A 885 12.01 -11.03 26.53
N LEU A 886 12.58 -10.98 27.73
CA LEU A 886 13.85 -11.65 28.03
C LEU A 886 13.72 -13.17 27.90
N GLU A 887 12.60 -13.74 28.35
CA GLU A 887 12.28 -15.17 28.16
C GLU A 887 12.20 -15.54 26.67
N LEU A 888 11.52 -14.74 25.84
CA LEU A 888 11.42 -14.98 24.40
C LEU A 888 12.77 -14.88 23.67
N LEU A 889 13.61 -13.92 24.05
CA LEU A 889 14.96 -13.79 23.48
C LEU A 889 15.84 -14.97 23.88
N LEU A 890 15.75 -15.41 25.14
CA LEU A 890 16.46 -16.57 25.62
C LEU A 890 16.04 -17.84 24.86
N PHE A 891 14.75 -18.03 24.64
CA PHE A 891 14.22 -19.13 23.81
C PHE A 891 14.81 -19.09 22.40
N LYS A 892 14.73 -17.93 21.72
CA LYS A 892 15.21 -17.74 20.34
C LYS A 892 16.71 -18.06 20.18
N HIS A 893 17.55 -17.57 21.10
CA HIS A 893 19.01 -17.77 21.02
C HIS A 893 19.46 -19.17 21.47
N LEU A 894 18.65 -19.90 22.25
CA LEU A 894 18.96 -21.29 22.59
C LEU A 894 18.62 -22.26 21.47
N THR A 895 17.57 -21.98 20.69
CA THR A 895 17.14 -22.81 19.54
C THR A 895 17.94 -22.54 18.27
N ASN A 896 18.46 -21.33 18.08
CA ASN A 896 19.30 -20.96 16.92
C ASN A 896 20.79 -21.24 17.19
N ASP A 897 21.54 -21.57 16.14
CA ASP A 897 22.96 -21.98 16.25
C ASP A 897 23.97 -20.83 16.44
N ASP A 898 23.53 -19.56 16.35
CA ASP A 898 24.39 -18.38 16.47
C ASP A 898 24.73 -18.05 17.95
N TYR A 899 25.96 -18.33 18.34
CA TYR A 899 26.41 -18.40 19.74
C TYR A 899 26.69 -17.05 20.44
N LEU A 900 26.78 -15.93 19.71
CA LEU A 900 27.36 -14.66 20.22
C LEU A 900 26.50 -13.83 21.23
N PRO A 901 25.16 -13.78 21.19
CA PRO A 901 24.39 -12.88 22.07
C PRO A 901 24.13 -13.44 23.48
N LEU A 902 24.34 -14.75 23.67
CA LEU A 902 23.78 -15.49 24.80
C LEU A 902 24.42 -15.09 26.14
N LYS A 903 25.75 -14.92 26.21
CA LYS A 903 26.45 -14.51 27.45
C LYS A 903 26.06 -13.10 27.92
N ARG A 904 25.92 -12.14 27.00
CA ARG A 904 25.48 -10.77 27.33
C ARG A 904 24.01 -10.72 27.76
N LEU A 905 23.16 -11.56 27.16
CA LEU A 905 21.77 -11.71 27.59
C LEU A 905 21.66 -12.26 29.01
N PHE A 906 22.49 -13.26 29.37
CA PHE A 906 22.54 -13.77 30.74
C PHE A 906 22.94 -12.69 31.75
N GLN A 907 23.96 -11.89 31.45
CA GLN A 907 24.36 -10.73 32.27
C GLN A 907 23.23 -9.69 32.42
N LEU A 908 22.47 -9.42 31.35
CA LEU A 908 21.32 -8.52 31.41
C LEU A 908 20.22 -9.08 32.34
N ILE A 909 19.95 -10.38 32.26
CA ILE A 909 18.96 -11.05 33.10
C ILE A 909 19.39 -11.05 34.57
N GLU A 910 20.68 -11.18 34.88
CA GLU A 910 21.18 -11.13 36.26
C GLU A 910 20.96 -9.77 36.96
N PHE A 911 20.80 -8.66 36.21
CA PHE A 911 20.38 -7.38 36.80
C PHE A 911 18.92 -7.35 37.27
N THR A 912 18.08 -8.33 36.87
CA THR A 912 16.70 -8.44 37.36
C THR A 912 16.63 -9.14 38.71
N GLU A 913 15.78 -8.65 39.62
CA GLU A 913 15.53 -9.29 40.93
C GLU A 913 14.89 -10.70 40.81
N ASN A 914 14.34 -11.06 39.65
CA ASN A 914 13.68 -12.34 39.36
C ASN A 914 14.33 -13.09 38.17
N SER A 915 15.65 -13.07 38.09
CA SER A 915 16.45 -13.76 37.05
C SER A 915 16.14 -15.26 36.98
N GLU A 916 16.07 -15.91 38.13
CA GLU A 916 15.81 -17.35 38.26
C GLU A 916 14.43 -17.77 37.72
N GLY A 917 13.41 -16.93 37.93
CA GLY A 917 12.06 -17.19 37.42
C GLY A 917 12.00 -17.16 35.89
N ILE A 918 12.80 -16.30 35.25
CA ILE A 918 12.89 -16.21 33.78
C ILE A 918 13.55 -17.49 33.23
N TYR A 919 14.66 -17.92 33.84
CA TYR A 919 15.38 -19.13 33.42
C TYR A 919 14.52 -20.39 33.51
N ILE A 920 13.83 -20.60 34.63
CA ILE A 920 13.01 -21.79 34.85
C ILE A 920 11.81 -21.84 33.91
N ASN A 921 11.15 -20.70 33.69
CA ASN A 921 10.03 -20.61 32.75
C ASN A 921 10.45 -20.92 31.31
N CYS A 922 11.66 -20.48 30.93
CA CYS A 922 12.26 -20.78 29.64
C CYS A 922 12.61 -22.26 29.49
N LEU A 923 13.35 -22.84 30.45
CA LEU A 923 13.75 -24.26 30.43
C LEU A 923 12.55 -25.21 30.38
N ARG A 924 11.43 -24.85 31.00
CA ARG A 924 10.18 -25.64 30.93
C ARG A 924 9.58 -25.71 29.51
N LYS A 925 9.86 -24.72 28.65
CA LYS A 925 9.30 -24.61 27.29
C LYS A 925 10.23 -25.13 26.19
N ILE A 926 11.48 -25.44 26.53
CA ILE A 926 12.51 -25.85 25.58
C ILE A 926 12.71 -27.37 25.65
N GLU A 927 12.96 -28.00 24.50
CA GLU A 927 13.29 -29.42 24.42
C GLU A 927 14.60 -29.75 25.15
N ILE A 928 14.68 -30.94 25.74
CA ILE A 928 15.80 -31.37 26.60
C ILE A 928 17.15 -31.28 25.86
N GLY A 929 17.14 -31.57 24.55
CA GLY A 929 18.29 -31.46 23.67
C GLY A 929 18.98 -30.09 23.61
N TYR A 930 18.32 -28.99 24.03
CA TYR A 930 18.93 -27.65 24.07
C TYR A 930 19.39 -27.23 25.49
N TRP A 931 19.09 -28.00 26.53
CA TRP A 931 19.43 -27.64 27.92
C TRP A 931 20.94 -27.61 28.17
N HIS A 932 21.72 -28.45 27.48
CA HIS A 932 23.18 -28.43 27.58
C HIS A 932 23.78 -27.09 27.12
N ARG A 933 23.20 -26.44 26.10
CA ARG A 933 23.61 -25.10 25.63
C ARG A 933 23.35 -24.02 26.68
N PHE A 934 22.22 -24.10 27.37
CA PHE A 934 21.86 -23.19 28.47
C PHE A 934 22.86 -23.29 29.63
N PHE A 935 23.13 -24.50 30.12
CA PHE A 935 24.03 -24.70 31.27
C PHE A 935 25.50 -24.37 30.94
N ASN A 936 25.94 -24.64 29.71
CA ASN A 936 27.26 -24.23 29.23
C ASN A 936 27.41 -22.70 29.18
N ALA A 937 26.36 -21.99 28.75
CA ALA A 937 26.39 -20.52 28.66
C ALA A 937 26.30 -19.82 30.02
N LEU A 938 25.58 -20.40 30.99
CA LEU A 938 25.53 -19.92 32.38
C LEU A 938 26.78 -20.34 33.19
N GLU A 939 27.67 -21.16 32.63
CA GLU A 939 28.85 -21.74 33.31
C GLU A 939 28.49 -22.46 34.64
N THR A 940 27.32 -23.11 34.69
CA THR A 940 26.82 -23.83 35.88
C THR A 940 26.34 -25.24 35.55
N THR A 941 26.28 -26.10 36.57
CA THR A 941 25.64 -27.42 36.48
C THR A 941 24.23 -27.37 37.09
N PRO A 942 23.29 -28.23 36.64
CA PRO A 942 21.94 -28.29 37.22
C PRO A 942 21.91 -28.45 38.74
N GLU A 943 22.87 -29.20 39.31
CA GLU A 943 23.02 -29.36 40.76
C GLU A 943 23.43 -28.08 41.47
N LYS A 944 24.33 -27.29 40.88
CA LYS A 944 24.75 -25.98 41.43
C LYS A 944 23.61 -24.97 41.33
N PHE A 945 22.85 -25.02 40.24
CA PHE A 945 21.67 -24.18 40.05
C PHE A 945 20.56 -24.50 41.06
N MET A 946 20.28 -25.78 41.33
CA MET A 946 19.36 -26.21 42.38
C MET A 946 19.79 -25.71 43.77
N LYS A 947 21.09 -25.77 44.10
CA LYS A 947 21.62 -25.21 45.36
C LYS A 947 21.47 -23.69 45.45
N ARG A 948 21.60 -22.98 44.33
CA ARG A 948 21.37 -21.52 44.22
C ARG A 948 19.90 -21.18 44.47
N LEU A 949 18.94 -21.93 43.90
CA LEU A 949 17.51 -21.74 44.16
C LEU A 949 17.11 -22.00 45.62
N ILE A 950 17.66 -23.08 46.22
CA ILE A 950 17.42 -23.42 47.63
C ILE A 950 17.94 -22.30 48.55
N ALA A 951 19.05 -21.64 48.20
CA ALA A 951 19.59 -20.52 48.97
C ALA A 951 18.74 -19.24 48.89
N ILE A 952 17.94 -19.07 47.82
CA ILE A 952 17.04 -17.92 47.61
C ILE A 952 15.70 -18.10 48.36
N ASP A 953 15.43 -19.30 48.89
CA ASP A 953 14.21 -19.66 49.63
C ASP A 953 12.90 -19.47 48.83
N ASN A 954 12.99 -19.49 47.49
CA ASN A 954 11.82 -19.40 46.61
C ASN A 954 11.30 -20.80 46.24
N VAL A 955 10.34 -21.24 47.03
CA VAL A 955 9.82 -22.61 47.02
C VAL A 955 9.09 -23.00 45.72
N GLU A 956 8.42 -22.04 45.10
CA GLU A 956 7.65 -22.27 43.86
C GLU A 956 8.56 -22.51 42.65
N LEU A 957 9.66 -21.76 42.58
CA LEU A 957 10.69 -21.94 41.56
C LEU A 957 11.45 -23.26 41.76
N CYS A 958 11.77 -23.62 43.01
CA CYS A 958 12.42 -24.89 43.33
C CYS A 958 11.59 -26.10 42.87
N TYR A 959 10.28 -26.08 43.10
CA TYR A 959 9.38 -27.14 42.64
C TYR A 959 9.34 -27.23 41.10
N ASN A 960 9.17 -26.10 40.41
CA ASN A 960 9.12 -26.07 38.95
C ASN A 960 10.45 -26.52 38.31
N TYR A 961 11.59 -26.25 38.95
CA TYR A 961 12.90 -26.68 38.49
C TYR A 961 13.22 -28.14 38.82
N LEU A 962 12.63 -28.73 39.87
CA LEU A 962 12.84 -30.14 40.22
C LEU A 962 12.50 -31.10 39.07
N ILE A 963 11.45 -30.80 38.32
CA ILE A 963 11.05 -31.58 37.13
C ILE A 963 12.15 -31.52 36.06
N ILE A 964 12.73 -30.35 35.84
CA ILE A 964 13.82 -30.11 34.87
C ILE A 964 15.09 -30.83 35.35
N TYR A 965 15.42 -30.74 36.63
CA TYR A 965 16.59 -31.37 37.25
C TYR A 965 16.58 -32.90 37.09
N LEU A 966 15.44 -33.56 37.34
CA LEU A 966 15.31 -35.01 37.24
C LEU A 966 15.35 -35.49 35.78
N ASN A 967 14.68 -34.77 34.87
CA ASN A 967 14.66 -35.14 33.45
C ASN A 967 16.03 -34.99 32.76
N TYR A 968 16.84 -34.00 33.13
CA TYR A 968 18.18 -33.82 32.55
C TYR A 968 19.15 -34.95 32.94
N LYS A 969 19.02 -35.47 34.16
CA LYS A 969 19.89 -36.53 34.70
C LYS A 969 19.63 -37.87 34.01
N ASN A 970 18.38 -38.17 33.68
CA ASN A 970 17.97 -39.41 33.01
C ASN A 970 18.40 -39.50 31.53
N GLU A 971 18.81 -38.40 30.89
CA GLU A 971 19.25 -38.40 29.48
C GLU A 971 20.72 -38.85 29.31
N GLY A 972 21.53 -38.78 30.37
CA GLY A 972 22.95 -39.17 30.37
C GLY A 972 23.24 -40.55 30.95
N ASP A 973 22.34 -41.10 31.77
CA ASP A 973 22.53 -42.36 32.48
C ASP A 973 21.65 -43.46 31.89
N THR A 974 22.24 -44.64 31.63
CA THR A 974 21.53 -45.85 31.15
C THR A 974 20.91 -46.67 32.29
N GLU A 975 20.91 -46.12 33.51
CA GLU A 975 20.40 -46.79 34.70
C GLU A 975 18.96 -46.36 35.02
N THR A 976 18.24 -47.30 35.64
CA THR A 976 16.81 -47.30 35.95
C THR A 976 16.27 -45.97 36.52
N ASP A 977 15.00 -45.65 36.22
CA ASP A 977 14.20 -44.48 36.66
C ASP A 977 14.06 -44.27 38.20
N GLU A 978 14.93 -44.84 39.03
CA GLU A 978 14.90 -44.78 40.48
C GLU A 978 15.66 -43.55 41.03
N LEU A 979 15.06 -42.86 42.00
CA LEU A 979 15.65 -41.69 42.67
C LEU A 979 16.88 -42.07 43.50
N ASN A 980 18.03 -41.41 43.28
CA ASN A 980 19.23 -41.62 44.11
C ASN A 980 19.09 -40.95 45.49
N ASP A 981 19.89 -41.39 46.47
CA ASP A 981 19.87 -40.84 47.85
C ASP A 981 20.10 -39.32 47.92
N HIS A 982 20.85 -38.76 46.96
CA HIS A 982 21.04 -37.32 46.84
C HIS A 982 19.77 -36.59 46.40
N ASP A 983 19.01 -37.19 45.47
CA ASP A 983 17.76 -36.64 44.96
C ASP A 983 16.69 -36.68 46.07
N LYS A 984 16.64 -37.78 46.84
CA LYS A 984 15.80 -37.91 48.04
C LYS A 984 16.11 -36.82 49.07
N GLN A 985 17.38 -36.47 49.30
CA GLN A 985 17.76 -35.38 50.21
C GLN A 985 17.37 -33.99 49.70
N VAL A 986 17.49 -33.74 48.39
CA VAL A 986 17.05 -32.46 47.79
C VAL A 986 15.54 -32.31 47.89
N ILE A 987 14.79 -33.36 47.59
CA ILE A 987 13.32 -33.39 47.69
C ILE A 987 12.87 -33.17 49.14
N LEU A 988 13.51 -33.81 50.12
CA LEU A 988 13.21 -33.60 51.55
C LEU A 988 13.45 -32.16 51.99
N LYS A 989 14.51 -31.50 51.49
CA LYS A 989 14.75 -30.07 51.76
C LYS A 989 13.67 -29.17 51.17
N ILE A 990 13.24 -29.44 49.94
CA ILE A 990 12.16 -28.67 49.28
C ILE A 990 10.84 -28.84 50.04
N ILE A 991 10.53 -30.04 50.53
CA ILE A 991 9.32 -30.32 51.32
C ILE A 991 9.33 -29.56 52.66
N LYS A 992 10.47 -29.51 53.35
CA LYS A 992 10.64 -28.69 54.57
C LYS A 992 10.44 -27.19 54.31
N MET A 993 10.90 -26.69 53.16
CA MET A 993 10.67 -25.30 52.74
C MET A 993 9.20 -25.02 52.36
N LEU A 994 8.52 -26.00 51.76
CA LEU A 994 7.09 -25.90 51.44
C LEU A 994 6.21 -25.88 52.70
N GLU A 995 6.59 -26.65 53.72
CA GLU A 995 5.94 -26.65 55.03
C GLU A 995 6.13 -25.29 55.75
N SER A 996 7.37 -24.78 55.81
CA SER A 996 7.67 -23.50 56.47
C SER A 996 6.97 -22.30 55.82
N SER A 997 6.72 -22.36 54.50
CA SER A 997 6.02 -21.33 53.74
C SER A 997 4.49 -21.50 53.70
N SER A 998 3.92 -22.52 54.36
CA SER A 998 2.49 -22.82 54.42
C SER A 998 1.79 -23.01 53.05
N LYS A 999 2.54 -23.41 52.01
CA LYS A 999 2.01 -23.69 50.66
C LYS A 999 1.61 -25.18 50.53
N TRP A 1000 0.53 -25.57 51.23
CA TRP A 1000 0.09 -26.96 51.36
C TRP A 1000 -0.31 -27.65 50.03
N ASP A 1001 -0.87 -26.90 49.07
CA ASP A 1001 -1.28 -27.45 47.77
C ASP A 1001 -0.08 -27.98 46.96
N TRP A 1002 1.06 -27.27 47.02
CA TRP A 1002 2.30 -27.66 46.34
C TRP A 1002 3.00 -28.81 47.06
N CYS A 1003 2.89 -28.89 48.38
CA CYS A 1003 3.31 -30.08 49.15
C CYS A 1003 2.57 -31.33 48.66
N PHE A 1004 1.25 -31.20 48.45
CA PHE A 1004 0.41 -32.31 48.04
C PHE A 1004 0.74 -32.79 46.63
N GLU A 1005 0.91 -31.87 45.67
CA GLU A 1005 1.35 -32.21 44.31
C GLU A 1005 2.76 -32.82 44.29
N LEU A 1006 3.69 -32.32 45.13
CA LEU A 1006 5.01 -32.94 45.26
C LEU A 1006 4.95 -34.35 45.83
N CYS A 1007 4.11 -34.60 46.83
CA CYS A 1007 3.88 -35.96 47.36
C CYS A 1007 3.24 -36.88 46.30
N ARG A 1008 2.33 -36.37 45.48
CA ARG A 1008 1.74 -37.09 44.35
C ARG A 1008 2.79 -37.41 43.29
N PHE A 1009 3.67 -36.47 42.98
CA PHE A 1009 4.78 -36.65 42.05
C PHE A 1009 5.78 -37.69 42.54
N ILE A 1010 6.15 -37.66 43.83
CA ILE A 1010 6.99 -38.68 44.47
C ILE A 1010 6.35 -40.07 44.39
N LYS A 1011 5.03 -40.17 44.58
CA LYS A 1011 4.30 -41.44 44.43
C LYS A 1011 4.39 -42.02 43.01
N ILE A 1012 4.53 -41.16 42.00
CA ILE A 1012 4.67 -41.57 40.60
C ILE A 1012 6.10 -42.07 40.33
N LEU A 1013 7.11 -41.37 40.86
CA LEU A 1013 8.53 -41.73 40.70
C LEU A 1013 8.93 -42.97 41.52
N GLU A 1014 8.38 -43.13 42.72
CA GLU A 1014 8.69 -44.25 43.62
C GLU A 1014 7.40 -44.90 44.16
N PRO A 1015 6.79 -45.84 43.40
CA PRO A 1015 5.50 -46.44 43.75
C PRO A 1015 5.52 -47.33 44.99
N SER A 1016 6.70 -47.68 45.52
CA SER A 1016 6.88 -48.46 46.77
C SER A 1016 6.37 -47.71 48.01
N GLY A 1017 6.36 -46.37 47.97
CA GLY A 1017 5.85 -45.52 49.06
C GLY A 1017 6.76 -45.42 50.29
N ASP A 1018 7.96 -46.01 50.28
CA ASP A 1018 8.90 -45.97 51.41
C ASP A 1018 9.49 -44.58 51.62
N PHE A 1019 9.79 -43.84 50.55
CA PHE A 1019 10.26 -42.47 50.63
C PHE A 1019 9.17 -41.51 51.15
N LEU A 1020 7.90 -41.70 50.80
CA LEU A 1020 6.78 -40.93 51.38
C LEU A 1020 6.63 -41.15 52.89
N ARG A 1021 6.91 -42.36 53.39
CA ARG A 1021 6.95 -42.63 54.84
C ARG A 1021 8.12 -41.92 55.51
N GLN A 1022 9.25 -41.78 54.83
CA GLN A 1022 10.42 -41.04 55.31
C GLN A 1022 10.15 -39.53 55.35
N VAL A 1023 9.53 -38.97 54.31
CA VAL A 1023 9.04 -37.58 54.28
C VAL A 1023 8.09 -37.32 55.45
N LYS A 1024 7.10 -38.20 55.67
CA LYS A 1024 6.14 -38.08 56.76
C LYS A 1024 6.83 -38.04 58.13
N LYS A 1025 7.84 -38.89 58.36
CA LYS A 1025 8.63 -38.91 59.61
C LYS A 1025 9.50 -37.68 59.83
N GLU A 1026 9.85 -36.95 58.77
CA GLU A 1026 10.65 -35.72 58.89
C GLU A 1026 9.80 -34.46 59.10
N LEU A 1027 8.48 -34.51 58.85
CA LEU A 1027 7.52 -33.42 59.04
C LEU A 1027 6.71 -33.54 60.35
N GLU A 1028 6.72 -34.71 60.99
CA GLU A 1028 6.23 -34.94 62.37
C GLU A 1028 7.30 -34.53 63.40
#